data_AF-A0A212K9X8-F1
#
_entry.id   AF-A0A212K9X8-F1
#
_cell.length_a   1.000
_cell.length_b   1.000
_cell.length_c   1.000
_cell.angle_alpha   90.00
_cell.angle_beta   90.00
_cell.angle_gamma   90.00
#
_symmetry.space_group_name_H-M   'P 1'
#
loop_
_entity.id
_entity.type
_entity.pdbx_description
1 polymer ?
#
loop_
_entity_poly.entity_id
_entity_poly.type
_entity_poly.pdbx_seq_one_letter_code
_entity_poly.pdbx_strand_id
1 'polypeptide(L)'
;MERKMYLKLATVDEAKALLFGHCAASPLGREAVPLEKAHGRILAEPAAAAVSSPAFHGAAMDGIAVRAEETFGASERRPKRLRIGQDAHWINTGHALPAGCNAVIMVEHVNPDRFHAADEAVFIEKAAFPWQHVRKLGEDMVATEILLPPGTEIGAYELGALAAAGVLRPCVFTKPVVAIIPSGSELVPLEDATPGLLAAGEKLPEFNSLTLAALVRDAGGEPVVLPIVPDEPERIREALLAAVASGADMVVVNAGSSAGSKDYTAGIIEEAGELWVHGVAMMPGKPTAIGRVSGKPVLGVPGYPVSAILSFEAFGQPLLALWQSRSMPERAIALARPFQALPSKPGMEEFVRVKLGKVGSELIAVPLPRGAGTVSSLSRADGIIRIDRDAEGVAEFTPSPVSLIRTREHIDGSLLAIGSHDNTLDLLDSILRKEHPGYSLTSAHVGSLGGLTALKNGRCHLAGSHLLGSDGVYNKEAVAAHLAAMPVHAVRLVDRVQGLMVLPGNPHGITSMGDLAREDVTFINRQRGSGTRVLLDWRLRELGIKPHAVQGYFDEEYTHMNVAAAVLSGRAATGLGVQAAASALGLEFIPVGVEEYDLIIPGRYWDDARIRALLDVVRSAAFKQAVANLGGYGVARTGEVLWTTGECAR
;
A
#
# COMPACT_ATOMS: atom_id res chain seq x y z
N MET A 1 -35.45 14.29 -19.44
CA MET A 1 -34.00 14.18 -19.72
C MET A 1 -33.72 12.76 -20.18
N GLU A 2 -33.35 12.58 -21.45
CA GLU A 2 -32.99 11.29 -22.02
C GLU A 2 -31.67 10.79 -21.40
N ARG A 3 -31.62 9.51 -21.02
CA ARG A 3 -30.37 8.87 -20.58
C ARG A 3 -29.52 8.58 -21.81
N LYS A 4 -28.35 9.22 -21.95
CA LYS A 4 -27.36 8.81 -22.95
C LYS A 4 -26.83 7.42 -22.58
N MET A 5 -27.26 6.39 -23.30
CA MET A 5 -26.72 5.04 -23.17
C MET A 5 -25.35 4.98 -23.83
N TYR A 6 -24.37 4.34 -23.18
CA TYR A 6 -23.07 4.05 -23.80
C TYR A 6 -23.29 3.15 -25.01
N LEU A 7 -23.24 3.72 -26.23
CA LEU A 7 -23.54 3.00 -27.48
C LEU A 7 -22.48 1.92 -27.78
N LYS A 8 -21.23 2.13 -27.36
CA LYS A 8 -20.12 1.16 -27.41
C LYS A 8 -19.07 1.51 -26.36
N LEU A 9 -18.70 0.55 -25.50
CA LEU A 9 -17.60 0.72 -24.55
C LEU A 9 -16.27 0.35 -25.22
N ALA A 10 -15.25 1.20 -25.07
CA ALA A 10 -13.89 0.86 -25.47
C ALA A 10 -13.26 -0.10 -24.44
N THR A 11 -12.46 -1.06 -24.88
CA THR A 11 -11.58 -1.81 -23.98
C THR A 11 -10.49 -0.90 -23.40
N VAL A 12 -9.85 -1.33 -22.30
CA VAL A 12 -8.74 -0.58 -21.70
C VAL A 12 -7.61 -0.39 -22.72
N ASP A 13 -7.30 -1.43 -23.50
CA ASP A 13 -6.22 -1.38 -24.49
C ASP A 13 -6.59 -0.51 -25.70
N GLU A 14 -7.82 -0.55 -26.20
CA GLU A 14 -8.30 0.36 -27.26
C GLU A 14 -8.23 1.83 -26.80
N ALA A 15 -8.68 2.11 -25.58
CA ALA A 15 -8.65 3.46 -25.01
C ALA A 15 -7.20 3.98 -24.82
N LYS A 16 -6.28 3.11 -24.37
CA LYS A 16 -4.84 3.41 -24.30
C LYS A 16 -4.26 3.69 -25.68
N ALA A 17 -4.54 2.84 -26.67
CA ALA A 17 -4.03 2.99 -28.02
C ALA A 17 -4.48 4.32 -28.65
N LEU A 18 -5.75 4.70 -28.46
CA LEU A 18 -6.28 6.00 -28.89
C LEU A 18 -5.57 7.17 -28.19
N LEU A 19 -5.48 7.15 -26.87
CA LEU A 19 -4.83 8.22 -26.11
C LEU A 19 -3.35 8.38 -26.49
N PHE A 20 -2.58 7.29 -26.45
CA PHE A 20 -1.14 7.34 -26.70
C PHE A 20 -0.83 7.62 -28.17
N GLY A 21 -1.62 7.09 -29.10
CA GLY A 21 -1.45 7.37 -30.53
C GLY A 21 -1.58 8.85 -30.88
N HIS A 22 -2.42 9.60 -30.15
CA HIS A 22 -2.60 11.04 -30.37
C HIS A 22 -1.67 11.92 -29.53
N CYS A 23 -1.26 11.46 -28.34
CA CYS A 23 -0.61 12.32 -27.35
C CYS A 23 0.83 11.93 -27.00
N ALA A 24 1.28 10.71 -27.25
CA ALA A 24 2.58 10.20 -26.76
C ALA A 24 3.71 10.24 -27.80
N ALA A 25 3.51 10.87 -28.96
CA ALA A 25 4.47 10.83 -30.07
C ALA A 25 5.84 11.46 -29.74
N SER A 26 5.88 12.45 -28.86
CA SER A 26 7.12 13.14 -28.45
C SER A 26 7.07 13.53 -26.97
N PRO A 27 8.22 13.59 -26.29
CA PRO A 27 8.36 14.24 -24.99
C PRO A 27 7.90 15.71 -25.05
N LEU A 28 7.41 16.24 -23.94
CA LEU A 28 6.92 17.62 -23.87
C LEU A 28 8.03 18.67 -24.05
N GLY A 29 9.23 18.36 -23.56
CA GLY A 29 10.35 19.30 -23.60
C GLY A 29 11.55 18.80 -22.80
N ARG A 30 12.61 19.61 -22.81
CA ARG A 30 13.85 19.38 -22.09
C ARG A 30 14.28 20.66 -21.40
N GLU A 31 14.92 20.55 -20.25
CA GLU A 31 15.43 21.67 -19.49
C GLU A 31 16.72 21.31 -18.74
N ALA A 32 17.62 22.30 -18.56
CA ALA A 32 18.82 22.12 -17.75
C ALA A 32 18.57 22.62 -16.32
N VAL A 33 18.55 21.70 -15.36
CA VAL A 33 18.23 21.99 -13.96
C VAL A 33 19.47 21.97 -13.08
N PRO A 34 19.55 22.77 -11.99
CA PRO A 34 20.59 22.60 -10.98
C PRO A 34 20.64 21.16 -10.46
N LEU A 35 21.84 20.62 -10.22
CA LEU A 35 22.04 19.24 -9.79
C LEU A 35 21.25 18.88 -8.51
N GLU A 36 21.08 19.84 -7.59
CA GLU A 36 20.32 19.62 -6.35
C GLU A 36 18.82 19.40 -6.60
N LYS A 37 18.31 19.82 -7.77
CA LYS A 37 16.93 19.65 -8.22
C LYS A 37 16.77 18.51 -9.23
N ALA A 38 17.85 17.77 -9.51
CA ALA A 38 17.87 16.72 -10.51
C ALA A 38 17.40 15.36 -9.97
N HIS A 39 17.36 15.15 -8.65
CA HIS A 39 16.88 13.89 -8.05
C HIS A 39 15.47 13.52 -8.53
N GLY A 40 15.29 12.28 -8.99
CA GLY A 40 14.03 11.76 -9.53
C GLY A 40 13.63 12.33 -10.90
N ARG A 41 14.49 13.13 -11.55
CA ARG A 41 14.30 13.59 -12.93
C ARG A 41 14.88 12.58 -13.91
N ILE A 42 14.33 12.54 -15.12
CA ILE A 42 14.83 11.65 -16.19
C ILE A 42 15.76 12.44 -17.11
N LEU A 43 16.97 11.94 -17.34
CA LEU A 43 17.93 12.55 -18.28
C LEU A 43 17.36 12.56 -19.70
N ALA A 44 17.43 13.71 -20.35
CA ALA A 44 16.99 13.88 -21.74
C ALA A 44 18.13 13.77 -22.76
N GLU A 45 19.36 13.98 -22.30
CA GLU A 45 20.58 13.95 -23.13
C GLU A 45 21.69 13.17 -22.40
N PRO A 46 22.68 12.62 -23.11
CA PRO A 46 23.79 11.92 -22.48
C PRO A 46 24.54 12.88 -21.55
N ALA A 47 24.75 12.47 -20.31
CA ALA A 47 25.58 13.23 -19.39
C ALA A 47 27.04 12.82 -19.58
N ALA A 48 27.82 13.68 -20.23
CA ALA A 48 29.25 13.49 -20.41
C ALA A 48 30.05 14.19 -19.31
N ALA A 49 31.15 13.57 -18.87
CA ALA A 49 32.02 14.14 -17.86
C ALA A 49 32.66 15.45 -18.35
N ALA A 50 32.46 16.53 -17.62
CA ALA A 50 33.11 17.82 -17.89
C ALA A 50 34.57 17.82 -17.41
N VAL A 51 34.86 17.06 -16.36
CA VAL A 51 36.20 16.88 -15.79
C VAL A 51 36.46 15.40 -15.50
N SER A 52 37.74 15.00 -15.55
CA SER A 52 38.13 13.67 -15.09
C SER A 52 38.04 13.58 -13.57
N SER A 53 37.72 12.40 -13.04
CA SER A 53 37.74 12.11 -11.61
C SER A 53 38.74 10.97 -11.32
N PRO A 54 39.79 11.20 -10.51
CA PRO A 54 40.31 12.52 -10.13
C PRO A 54 40.87 13.29 -11.34
N ALA A 55 40.94 14.62 -11.22
CA ALA A 55 41.46 15.50 -12.28
C ALA A 55 43.00 15.57 -12.36
N PHE A 56 43.68 14.83 -11.47
CA PHE A 56 45.13 14.79 -11.34
C PHE A 56 45.57 13.42 -10.79
N HIS A 57 46.86 13.12 -10.85
CA HIS A 57 47.43 11.96 -10.19
C HIS A 57 47.59 12.23 -8.69
N GLY A 58 46.81 11.54 -7.86
CA GLY A 58 46.76 11.77 -6.42
C GLY A 58 47.31 10.60 -5.59
N ALA A 59 47.69 10.86 -4.35
CA ALA A 59 48.05 9.80 -3.41
C ALA A 59 46.82 8.96 -3.03
N ALA A 60 46.92 7.64 -3.08
CA ALA A 60 45.89 6.72 -2.62
C ALA A 60 46.01 6.39 -1.11
N MET A 61 47.18 6.66 -0.52
CA MET A 61 47.51 6.37 0.88
C MET A 61 48.29 7.54 1.48
N ASP A 62 48.26 7.66 2.81
CA ASP A 62 49.13 8.57 3.55
C ASP A 62 50.56 8.02 3.60
N GLY A 63 51.56 8.89 3.47
CA GLY A 63 52.97 8.48 3.56
C GLY A 63 53.91 9.41 2.80
N ILE A 64 54.82 8.85 2.00
CA ILE A 64 55.78 9.63 1.22
C ILE A 64 55.61 9.39 -0.28
N ALA A 65 55.50 10.48 -1.05
CA ALA A 65 55.60 10.48 -2.50
C ALA A 65 57.07 10.42 -2.92
N VAL A 66 57.37 9.54 -3.87
CA VAL A 66 58.73 9.25 -4.35
C VAL A 66 58.74 9.08 -5.87
N ARG A 67 59.93 9.21 -6.46
CA ARG A 67 60.25 8.60 -7.76
C ARG A 67 60.57 7.13 -7.51
N ALA A 68 59.73 6.22 -8.02
CA ALA A 68 59.82 4.78 -7.75
C ALA A 68 61.23 4.22 -8.04
N GLU A 69 61.86 4.69 -9.11
CA GLU A 69 63.21 4.29 -9.53
C GLU A 69 64.27 4.60 -8.46
N GLU A 70 64.09 5.70 -7.71
CA GLU A 70 64.97 6.07 -6.59
C GLU A 70 64.76 5.18 -5.36
N THR A 71 63.79 4.27 -5.37
CA THR A 71 63.59 3.30 -4.28
C THR A 71 64.18 1.93 -4.59
N PHE A 72 64.59 1.69 -5.85
CA PHE A 72 65.06 0.38 -6.28
C PHE A 72 66.30 -0.06 -5.50
N GLY A 73 66.33 -1.36 -5.16
CA GLY A 73 67.35 -1.97 -4.33
C GLY A 73 67.12 -1.87 -2.81
N ALA A 74 66.07 -1.17 -2.37
CA ALA A 74 65.64 -1.18 -0.97
C ALA A 74 65.10 -2.56 -0.56
N SER A 75 65.56 -3.07 0.58
CA SER A 75 65.10 -4.33 1.20
C SER A 75 65.29 -4.24 2.72
N GLU A 76 64.67 -5.12 3.51
CA GLU A 76 64.90 -5.19 4.97
C GLU A 76 66.39 -5.33 5.33
N ARG A 77 67.14 -6.11 4.54
CA ARG A 77 68.59 -6.30 4.75
C ARG A 77 69.45 -5.14 4.26
N ARG A 78 68.87 -4.28 3.41
CA ARG A 78 69.54 -3.10 2.85
C ARG A 78 68.52 -1.96 2.75
N PRO A 79 68.13 -1.34 3.88
CA PRO A 79 67.21 -0.23 3.89
C PRO A 79 67.79 0.95 3.12
N LYS A 80 66.95 1.67 2.39
CA LYS A 80 67.38 2.85 1.63
C LYS A 80 66.96 4.11 2.38
N ARG A 81 67.92 5.00 2.62
CA ARG A 81 67.68 6.32 3.23
C ARG A 81 67.26 7.30 2.14
N LEU A 82 66.17 8.02 2.37
CA LEU A 82 65.62 9.06 1.50
C LEU A 82 65.52 10.37 2.29
N ARG A 83 65.99 11.48 1.73
CA ARG A 83 65.86 12.82 2.34
C ARG A 83 64.51 13.43 2.01
N ILE A 84 63.81 13.90 3.03
CA ILE A 84 62.55 14.61 2.87
C ILE A 84 62.80 15.97 2.20
N GLY A 85 61.97 16.33 1.23
CA GLY A 85 62.09 17.55 0.43
C GLY A 85 63.00 17.43 -0.79
N GLN A 86 63.75 16.33 -0.93
CA GLN A 86 64.62 16.08 -2.08
C GLN A 86 64.35 14.73 -2.76
N ASP A 87 64.44 13.63 -1.99
CA ASP A 87 64.30 12.26 -2.51
C ASP A 87 62.86 11.72 -2.29
N ALA A 88 62.16 12.28 -1.28
CA ALA A 88 60.81 11.93 -0.89
C ALA A 88 60.05 13.15 -0.34
N HIS A 89 58.72 13.14 -0.42
CA HIS A 89 57.87 14.23 0.09
C HIS A 89 56.70 13.67 0.89
N TRP A 90 56.46 14.17 2.10
CA TRP A 90 55.25 13.81 2.86
C TRP A 90 54.00 14.17 2.07
N ILE A 91 53.07 13.22 2.01
CA ILE A 91 51.81 13.36 1.30
C ILE A 91 50.69 12.66 2.05
N ASN A 92 49.52 13.27 2.03
CA ASN A 92 48.29 12.66 2.53
C ASN A 92 47.43 12.19 1.36
N THR A 93 46.58 11.21 1.64
CA THR A 93 45.59 10.65 0.73
C THR A 93 44.76 11.76 0.09
N GLY A 94 44.59 11.69 -1.23
CA GLY A 94 43.84 12.66 -2.02
C GLY A 94 44.64 13.89 -2.46
N HIS A 95 45.83 14.16 -1.92
CA HIS A 95 46.69 15.25 -2.41
C HIS A 95 47.33 14.89 -3.75
N ALA A 96 47.60 15.92 -4.57
CA ALA A 96 48.29 15.77 -5.84
C ALA A 96 49.74 15.32 -5.63
N LEU A 97 50.23 14.44 -6.51
CA LEU A 97 51.64 14.04 -6.50
C LEU A 97 52.56 15.23 -6.77
N PRO A 98 53.64 15.41 -5.99
CA PRO A 98 54.68 16.37 -6.28
C PRO A 98 55.34 16.11 -7.63
N ALA A 99 55.80 17.17 -8.28
CA ALA A 99 56.46 17.08 -9.58
C ALA A 99 57.64 16.10 -9.54
N GLY A 100 57.67 15.17 -10.50
CA GLY A 100 58.74 14.17 -10.61
C GLY A 100 58.57 12.93 -9.72
N CYS A 101 57.54 12.86 -8.87
CA CYS A 101 57.14 11.64 -8.17
C CYS A 101 56.15 10.82 -9.02
N ASN A 102 56.20 9.49 -8.91
CA ASN A 102 55.31 8.58 -9.62
C ASN A 102 54.79 7.41 -8.74
N ALA A 103 55.10 7.38 -7.44
CA ALA A 103 54.64 6.36 -6.51
C ALA A 103 54.48 6.92 -5.09
N VAL A 104 53.68 6.23 -4.26
CA VAL A 104 53.52 6.51 -2.83
C VAL A 104 53.86 5.28 -2.00
N ILE A 105 54.71 5.46 -0.99
CA ILE A 105 54.99 4.46 0.04
C ILE A 105 54.15 4.83 1.27
N MET A 106 53.35 3.88 1.76
CA MET A 106 52.46 4.09 2.91
C MET A 106 53.27 4.40 4.17
N VAL A 107 52.77 5.26 5.05
CA VAL A 107 53.46 5.71 6.27
C VAL A 107 53.90 4.54 7.16
N GLU A 108 53.16 3.43 7.17
CA GLU A 108 53.48 2.19 7.91
C GLU A 108 54.76 1.51 7.40
N HIS A 109 55.22 1.86 6.20
CA HIS A 109 56.45 1.36 5.60
C HIS A 109 57.57 2.40 5.59
N VAL A 110 57.37 3.52 6.28
CA VAL A 110 58.34 4.62 6.40
C VAL A 110 58.88 4.65 7.83
N ASN A 111 60.18 4.37 7.98
CA ASN A 111 60.86 4.38 9.27
C ASN A 111 61.61 5.71 9.46
N PRO A 112 61.36 6.51 10.51
CA PRO A 112 62.06 7.78 10.71
C PRO A 112 63.56 7.57 10.99
N ASP A 113 64.43 8.41 10.43
CA ASP A 113 65.87 8.40 10.75
C ASP A 113 66.10 8.99 12.15
N ARG A 114 66.21 8.11 13.15
CA ARG A 114 66.46 8.51 14.56
C ARG A 114 67.94 8.75 14.89
N PHE A 115 68.84 8.56 13.93
CA PHE A 115 70.29 8.56 14.17
C PHE A 115 70.99 9.85 13.73
N HIS A 116 70.41 10.61 12.80
CA HIS A 116 71.00 11.85 12.27
C HIS A 116 70.00 13.02 12.33
N ALA A 117 70.05 13.83 13.38
CA ALA A 117 69.09 14.91 13.63
C ALA A 117 69.27 16.17 12.75
N ALA A 118 70.29 16.22 11.89
CA ALA A 118 70.62 17.42 11.11
C ALA A 118 69.83 17.55 9.78
N ASP A 119 69.39 16.42 9.20
CA ASP A 119 68.61 16.37 7.96
C ASP A 119 67.33 15.55 8.20
N GLU A 120 66.16 16.06 7.80
CA GLU A 120 64.91 15.29 7.86
C GLU A 120 64.96 14.16 6.82
N ALA A 121 65.09 12.91 7.28
CA ALA A 121 65.22 11.74 6.42
C ALA A 121 64.44 10.53 6.96
N VAL A 122 64.14 9.60 6.07
CA VAL A 122 63.42 8.37 6.36
C VAL A 122 64.08 7.17 5.71
N PHE A 123 63.87 5.99 6.27
CA PHE A 123 64.28 4.70 5.72
C PHE A 123 63.09 3.94 5.19
N ILE A 124 63.29 3.33 4.02
CA ILE A 124 62.36 2.38 3.44
C ILE A 124 63.02 1.00 3.33
N GLU A 125 62.25 -0.02 3.63
CA GLU A 125 62.70 -1.43 3.62
C GLU A 125 62.17 -2.20 2.40
N LYS A 126 61.39 -1.53 1.55
CA LYS A 126 60.83 -2.11 0.32
C LYS A 126 60.81 -1.05 -0.77
N ALA A 127 61.25 -1.43 -1.97
CA ALA A 127 61.13 -0.58 -3.14
C ALA A 127 59.65 -0.41 -3.55
N ALA A 128 59.29 0.79 -3.99
CA ALA A 128 58.03 1.05 -4.67
C ALA A 128 58.17 0.79 -6.17
N PHE A 129 57.08 0.35 -6.82
CA PHE A 129 57.01 0.29 -8.29
C PHE A 129 56.27 1.51 -8.85
N PRO A 130 56.51 1.89 -10.12
CA PRO A 130 55.82 3.03 -10.74
C PRO A 130 54.29 2.90 -10.63
N TRP A 131 53.64 4.00 -10.24
CA TRP A 131 52.20 4.14 -10.00
C TRP A 131 51.65 3.33 -8.81
N GLN A 132 52.51 2.80 -7.94
CA GLN A 132 52.08 2.18 -6.69
C GLN A 132 51.37 3.19 -5.78
N HIS A 133 50.16 2.84 -5.33
CA HIS A 133 49.33 3.66 -4.44
C HIS A 133 49.10 5.09 -4.96
N VAL A 134 49.00 5.22 -6.29
CA VAL A 134 48.63 6.47 -6.95
C VAL A 134 47.25 6.29 -7.56
N ARG A 135 46.30 7.16 -7.18
CA ARG A 135 45.04 7.31 -7.91
C ARG A 135 45.31 8.05 -9.20
N LYS A 136 45.14 7.38 -10.34
CA LYS A 136 45.49 7.98 -11.64
C LYS A 136 44.45 9.01 -12.07
N LEU A 137 44.87 10.02 -12.84
CA LEU A 137 43.93 10.94 -13.48
C LEU A 137 42.91 10.13 -14.28
N GLY A 138 41.63 10.38 -14.00
CA GLY A 138 40.51 9.71 -14.64
C GLY A 138 40.41 8.21 -14.39
N GLU A 139 40.92 7.74 -13.24
CA GLU A 139 40.74 6.34 -12.80
C GLU A 139 39.27 5.92 -12.66
N ASP A 140 38.40 6.86 -12.26
CA ASP A 140 36.95 6.63 -12.15
C ASP A 140 36.26 6.99 -13.47
N MET A 141 36.53 8.20 -13.98
CA MET A 141 35.99 8.67 -15.26
C MET A 141 36.92 9.69 -15.92
N VAL A 142 36.96 9.70 -17.25
CA VAL A 142 37.74 10.66 -18.04
C VAL A 142 36.84 11.75 -18.61
N ALA A 143 37.33 12.99 -18.67
CA ALA A 143 36.61 14.07 -19.34
C ALA A 143 36.18 13.66 -20.77
N THR A 144 34.95 14.04 -21.14
CA THR A 144 34.22 13.69 -22.37
C THR A 144 33.60 12.28 -22.40
N GLU A 145 33.89 11.41 -21.43
CA GLU A 145 33.24 10.11 -21.29
C GLU A 145 31.74 10.26 -20.99
N ILE A 146 30.89 9.49 -21.67
CA ILE A 146 29.45 9.44 -21.37
C ILE A 146 29.26 8.58 -20.13
N LEU A 147 28.77 9.20 -19.05
CA LEU A 147 28.52 8.52 -17.78
C LEU A 147 27.14 7.89 -17.72
N LEU A 148 26.13 8.66 -18.12
CA LEU A 148 24.73 8.26 -18.02
C LEU A 148 24.03 8.49 -19.36
N PRO A 149 23.34 7.47 -19.92
CA PRO A 149 22.57 7.63 -21.14
C PRO A 149 21.24 8.37 -20.88
N PRO A 150 20.63 8.97 -21.93
CA PRO A 150 19.26 9.46 -21.86
C PRO A 150 18.27 8.39 -21.41
N GLY A 151 17.20 8.79 -20.71
CA GLY A 151 16.20 7.89 -20.13
C GLY A 151 16.56 7.37 -18.74
N THR A 152 17.77 7.64 -18.25
CA THR A 152 18.18 7.30 -16.88
C THR A 152 17.47 8.21 -15.87
N GLU A 153 16.85 7.60 -14.86
CA GLU A 153 16.36 8.33 -13.68
C GLU A 153 17.54 8.69 -12.77
N ILE A 154 17.66 9.97 -12.43
CA ILE A 154 18.75 10.47 -11.59
C ILE A 154 18.43 10.15 -10.12
N GLY A 155 18.99 9.07 -9.58
CA GLY A 155 18.94 8.70 -8.18
C GLY A 155 20.12 9.26 -7.36
N ALA A 156 20.28 8.76 -6.13
CA ALA A 156 21.33 9.22 -5.23
C ALA A 156 22.76 8.95 -5.75
N TYR A 157 22.97 7.81 -6.41
CA TYR A 157 24.28 7.43 -6.94
C TYR A 157 24.60 8.21 -8.22
N GLU A 158 23.61 8.41 -9.08
CA GLU A 158 23.74 9.21 -10.29
C GLU A 158 24.06 10.67 -9.95
N LEU A 159 23.46 11.25 -8.90
CA LEU A 159 23.83 12.58 -8.42
C LEU A 159 25.31 12.66 -8.03
N GLY A 160 25.82 11.66 -7.32
CA GLY A 160 27.23 11.60 -6.93
C GLY A 160 28.16 11.52 -8.13
N ALA A 161 27.83 10.66 -9.11
CA ALA A 161 28.58 10.53 -10.35
C ALA A 161 28.58 11.84 -11.16
N LEU A 162 27.42 12.46 -11.35
CA LEU A 162 27.29 13.75 -12.04
C LEU A 162 28.07 14.86 -11.34
N ALA A 163 28.06 14.91 -10.00
CA ALA A 163 28.84 15.87 -9.22
C ALA A 163 30.35 15.67 -9.43
N ALA A 164 30.85 14.43 -9.29
CA ALA A 164 32.25 14.08 -9.49
C ALA A 164 32.73 14.41 -10.92
N ALA A 165 31.83 14.27 -11.90
CA ALA A 165 32.04 14.57 -13.30
C ALA A 165 32.01 16.07 -13.64
N GLY A 166 31.63 16.93 -12.71
CA GLY A 166 31.42 18.37 -12.95
C GLY A 166 30.14 18.70 -13.73
N VAL A 167 29.19 17.77 -13.83
CA VAL A 167 27.89 17.98 -14.49
C VAL A 167 26.91 18.59 -13.49
N LEU A 168 27.00 19.90 -13.31
CA LEU A 168 26.19 20.64 -12.33
C LEU A 168 24.78 21.01 -12.84
N ARG A 169 24.56 20.88 -14.15
CA ARG A 169 23.29 21.21 -14.80
C ARG A 169 22.87 20.16 -15.84
N PRO A 170 22.51 18.94 -15.41
CA PRO A 170 22.06 17.91 -16.34
C PRO A 170 20.81 18.36 -17.12
N CYS A 171 20.77 18.01 -18.41
CA CYS A 171 19.60 18.21 -19.27
C CYS A 171 18.59 17.08 -19.03
N VAL A 172 17.42 17.40 -18.52
CA VAL A 172 16.36 16.46 -18.11
C VAL A 172 15.06 16.73 -18.87
N PHE A 173 14.17 15.75 -18.95
CA PHE A 173 12.84 15.96 -19.49
C PHE A 173 12.02 16.87 -18.56
N THR A 174 11.26 17.80 -19.14
CA THR A 174 10.37 18.70 -18.39
C THR A 174 9.29 17.90 -17.67
N LYS A 175 8.95 18.31 -16.45
CA LYS A 175 7.84 17.69 -15.73
C LYS A 175 6.51 18.01 -16.44
N PRO A 176 5.69 17.01 -16.79
CA PRO A 176 4.35 17.26 -17.30
C PRO A 176 3.48 17.96 -16.25
N VAL A 177 2.79 19.03 -16.63
CA VAL A 177 1.86 19.74 -15.73
C VAL A 177 0.44 19.20 -15.90
N VAL A 178 -0.22 18.82 -14.80
CA VAL A 178 -1.58 18.26 -14.82
C VAL A 178 -2.53 19.13 -14.00
N ALA A 179 -3.48 19.79 -14.66
CA ALA A 179 -4.55 20.51 -13.97
C ALA A 179 -5.65 19.53 -13.54
N ILE A 180 -6.10 19.60 -12.28
CA ILE A 180 -7.14 18.74 -11.72
C ILE A 180 -8.33 19.60 -11.33
N ILE A 181 -9.51 19.32 -11.91
CA ILE A 181 -10.77 20.01 -11.64
C ILE A 181 -11.66 19.07 -10.82
N PRO A 182 -11.77 19.25 -9.50
CA PRO A 182 -12.79 18.58 -8.72
C PRO A 182 -14.15 19.20 -9.01
N SER A 183 -15.16 18.36 -9.24
CA SER A 183 -16.53 18.81 -9.52
C SER A 183 -17.58 17.98 -8.81
N GLY A 184 -18.53 18.69 -8.18
CA GLY A 184 -19.65 18.12 -7.42
C GLY A 184 -20.30 19.18 -6.54
N SER A 185 -21.62 19.34 -6.64
CA SER A 185 -22.36 20.36 -5.86
C SER A 185 -22.45 20.03 -4.36
N GLU A 186 -22.27 18.76 -4.02
CA GLU A 186 -22.18 18.23 -2.67
C GLU A 186 -20.78 18.37 -2.08
N LEU A 187 -19.75 18.66 -2.87
CA LEU A 187 -18.37 18.68 -2.39
C LEU A 187 -18.08 19.94 -1.57
N VAL A 188 -17.25 19.78 -0.54
CA VAL A 188 -16.65 20.88 0.25
C VAL A 188 -15.15 20.63 0.44
N PRO A 189 -14.35 21.69 0.64
CA PRO A 189 -12.97 21.56 1.07
C PRO A 189 -12.84 20.73 2.35
N LEU A 190 -11.69 20.08 2.55
CA LEU A 190 -11.46 19.20 3.70
C LEU A 190 -11.54 19.96 5.04
N GLU A 191 -11.06 21.20 5.06
CA GLU A 191 -11.11 22.10 6.21
C GLU A 191 -12.53 22.47 6.64
N ASP A 192 -13.50 22.43 5.72
CA ASP A 192 -14.89 22.78 5.96
C ASP A 192 -15.76 21.55 6.31
N ALA A 193 -15.21 20.34 6.16
CA ALA A 193 -15.92 19.07 6.34
C ALA A 193 -16.09 18.68 7.82
N THR A 194 -16.98 19.36 8.54
CA THR A 194 -17.26 19.06 9.96
C THR A 194 -18.08 17.77 10.13
N PRO A 195 -17.91 17.00 11.24
CA PRO A 195 -18.65 15.77 11.48
C PRO A 195 -20.18 15.92 11.41
N GLY A 196 -20.73 17.04 11.87
CA GLY A 196 -22.17 17.31 11.81
C GLY A 196 -22.68 17.50 10.39
N LEU A 197 -21.93 18.22 9.56
CA LEU A 197 -22.25 18.44 8.14
C LEU A 197 -22.21 17.12 7.36
N LEU A 198 -21.20 16.28 7.64
CA LEU A 198 -21.05 14.97 7.00
C LEU A 198 -22.16 14.00 7.43
N ALA A 199 -22.51 13.99 8.73
CA ALA A 199 -23.57 13.14 9.26
C ALA A 199 -24.96 13.50 8.68
N ALA A 200 -25.19 14.76 8.32
CA ALA A 200 -26.41 15.20 7.65
C ALA A 200 -26.53 14.69 6.19
N GLY A 201 -25.42 14.24 5.59
CA GLY A 201 -25.40 13.75 4.21
C GLY A 201 -25.57 14.84 3.14
N GLU A 202 -25.54 16.12 3.53
CA GLU A 202 -25.70 17.26 2.62
C GLU A 202 -24.43 17.57 1.83
N LYS A 203 -23.26 17.34 2.45
CA LYS A 203 -21.95 17.61 1.86
C LYS A 203 -20.98 16.45 2.04
N LEU A 204 -20.04 16.33 1.10
CA LEU A 204 -18.98 15.32 1.08
C LEU A 204 -17.61 16.00 1.06
N PRO A 205 -16.60 15.45 1.77
CA PRO A 205 -15.25 15.98 1.75
C PRO A 205 -14.60 15.69 0.39
N GLU A 206 -14.01 16.70 -0.24
CA GLU A 206 -13.24 16.51 -1.47
C GLU A 206 -11.82 16.01 -1.14
N PHE A 207 -11.53 14.76 -1.46
CA PHE A 207 -10.20 14.14 -1.26
C PHE A 207 -9.64 13.44 -2.50
N ASN A 208 -10.41 13.39 -3.59
CA ASN A 208 -9.98 12.73 -4.82
C ASN A 208 -8.84 13.52 -5.45
N SER A 209 -8.92 14.85 -5.45
CA SER A 209 -7.87 15.73 -5.98
C SER A 209 -6.53 15.52 -5.25
N LEU A 210 -6.56 15.30 -3.93
CA LEU A 210 -5.39 14.98 -3.13
C LEU A 210 -4.72 13.68 -3.61
N THR A 211 -5.54 12.65 -3.86
CA THR A 211 -5.04 11.35 -4.31
C THR A 211 -4.53 11.40 -5.75
N LEU A 212 -5.26 12.05 -6.65
CA LEU A 212 -4.85 12.25 -8.05
C LEU A 212 -3.56 13.07 -8.13
N ALA A 213 -3.41 14.12 -7.32
CA ALA A 213 -2.19 14.92 -7.25
C ALA A 213 -0.98 14.10 -6.78
N ALA A 214 -1.15 13.17 -5.83
CA ALA A 214 -0.09 12.25 -5.45
C ALA A 214 0.29 11.31 -6.62
N LEU A 215 -0.69 10.73 -7.31
CA LEU A 215 -0.46 9.85 -8.46
C LEU A 215 0.23 10.57 -9.64
N VAL A 216 -0.04 11.87 -9.84
CA VAL A 216 0.69 12.71 -10.81
C VAL A 216 2.16 12.82 -10.43
N ARG A 217 2.47 13.07 -9.15
CA ARG A 217 3.86 13.17 -8.66
C ARG A 217 4.60 11.84 -8.75
N ASP A 218 3.95 10.73 -8.42
CA ASP A 218 4.52 9.37 -8.57
C ASP A 218 4.88 9.06 -10.03
N ALA A 219 4.15 9.66 -10.97
CA ALA A 219 4.44 9.56 -12.40
C ALA A 219 5.48 10.60 -12.91
N GLY A 220 6.06 11.41 -12.02
CA GLY A 220 7.06 12.44 -12.37
C GLY A 220 6.47 13.78 -12.83
N GLY A 221 5.15 13.95 -12.77
CA GLY A 221 4.46 15.18 -13.14
C GLY A 221 4.32 16.19 -12.01
N GLU A 222 3.79 17.36 -12.34
CA GLU A 222 3.46 18.46 -11.43
C GLU A 222 1.95 18.71 -11.41
N PRO A 223 1.24 18.45 -10.30
CA PRO A 223 -0.21 18.66 -10.23
C PRO A 223 -0.57 20.11 -9.90
N VAL A 224 -1.62 20.62 -10.53
CA VAL A 224 -2.26 21.91 -10.21
C VAL A 224 -3.72 21.64 -9.89
N VAL A 225 -4.08 21.67 -8.61
CA VAL A 225 -5.48 21.47 -8.16
C VAL A 225 -6.22 22.80 -8.26
N LEU A 226 -7.33 22.81 -9.00
CA LEU A 226 -8.20 23.97 -9.18
C LEU A 226 -9.34 23.97 -8.14
N PRO A 227 -10.01 25.11 -7.91
CA PRO A 227 -11.16 25.18 -7.00
C PRO A 227 -12.27 24.21 -7.38
N ILE A 228 -13.04 23.77 -6.38
CA ILE A 228 -14.21 22.90 -6.57
C ILE A 228 -15.25 23.60 -7.44
N VAL A 229 -15.70 22.91 -8.49
CA VAL A 229 -16.70 23.41 -9.45
C VAL A 229 -18.05 22.74 -9.21
N PRO A 230 -19.15 23.49 -9.01
CA PRO A 230 -20.50 22.91 -8.92
C PRO A 230 -20.86 22.09 -10.16
N ASP A 231 -21.81 21.16 -10.03
CA ASP A 231 -22.32 20.34 -11.15
C ASP A 231 -23.22 21.14 -12.11
N GLU A 232 -22.66 22.18 -12.71
CA GLU A 232 -23.27 23.06 -13.70
C GLU A 232 -22.46 22.99 -15.00
N PRO A 233 -23.04 22.57 -16.13
CA PRO A 233 -22.29 22.33 -17.38
C PRO A 233 -21.44 23.52 -17.83
N GLU A 234 -21.99 24.73 -17.79
CA GLU A 234 -21.26 25.94 -18.20
C GLU A 234 -20.08 26.24 -17.26
N ARG A 235 -20.24 26.02 -15.94
CA ARG A 235 -19.15 26.23 -14.98
C ARG A 235 -18.01 25.23 -15.18
N ILE A 236 -18.34 23.96 -15.42
CA ILE A 236 -17.35 22.91 -15.72
C ILE A 236 -16.65 23.22 -17.04
N ARG A 237 -17.39 23.69 -18.06
CA ARG A 237 -16.84 24.11 -19.35
C ARG A 237 -15.90 25.30 -19.21
N GLU A 238 -16.29 26.34 -18.48
CA GLU A 238 -15.44 27.51 -18.20
C GLU A 238 -14.15 27.09 -17.48
N ALA A 239 -14.26 26.25 -16.45
CA ALA A 239 -13.11 25.73 -15.72
C ALA A 239 -12.18 24.88 -16.61
N LEU A 240 -12.75 24.03 -17.47
CA LEU A 240 -11.98 23.23 -18.43
C LEU A 240 -11.20 24.12 -19.40
N LEU A 241 -11.86 25.12 -20.01
CA LEU A 241 -11.23 26.04 -20.94
C LEU A 241 -10.13 26.86 -20.26
N ALA A 242 -10.37 27.33 -19.03
CA ALA A 242 -9.37 28.03 -18.24
C ALA A 242 -8.17 27.13 -17.89
N ALA A 243 -8.41 25.87 -17.52
CA ALA A 243 -7.36 24.90 -17.21
C ALA A 243 -6.49 24.60 -18.43
N VAL A 244 -7.09 24.40 -19.60
CA VAL A 244 -6.35 24.20 -20.86
C VAL A 244 -5.53 25.43 -21.24
N ALA A 245 -6.06 26.64 -21.01
CA ALA A 245 -5.35 27.89 -21.26
C ALA A 245 -4.26 28.22 -20.23
N SER A 246 -4.23 27.55 -19.07
CA SER A 246 -3.28 27.84 -17.97
C SER A 246 -1.84 27.39 -18.23
N GLY A 247 -1.60 26.66 -19.31
CA GLY A 247 -0.30 26.05 -19.62
C GLY A 247 -0.18 24.60 -19.15
N ALA A 248 -1.25 23.99 -18.62
CA ALA A 248 -1.27 22.56 -18.31
C ALA A 248 -1.06 21.70 -19.58
N ASP A 249 -0.39 20.57 -19.42
CA ASP A 249 -0.17 19.58 -20.48
C ASP A 249 -1.30 18.56 -20.57
N MET A 250 -1.98 18.30 -19.45
CA MET A 250 -3.17 17.48 -19.37
C MET A 250 -4.17 18.10 -18.39
N VAL A 251 -5.46 17.91 -18.64
CA VAL A 251 -6.52 18.27 -17.69
C VAL A 251 -7.24 17.01 -17.24
N VAL A 252 -7.43 16.86 -15.94
CA VAL A 252 -8.23 15.81 -15.32
C VAL A 252 -9.49 16.45 -14.73
N VAL A 253 -10.65 16.07 -15.23
CA VAL A 253 -11.94 16.48 -14.68
C VAL A 253 -12.45 15.34 -13.81
N ASN A 254 -12.43 15.53 -12.49
CA ASN A 254 -13.03 14.59 -11.56
C ASN A 254 -14.46 15.01 -11.25
N ALA A 255 -15.41 14.45 -12.00
CA ALA A 255 -16.82 14.80 -11.88
C ALA A 255 -17.65 13.56 -11.55
N GLY A 256 -18.81 13.79 -10.94
CA GLY A 256 -19.82 12.76 -10.73
C GLY A 256 -20.10 12.00 -12.02
N SER A 257 -19.91 10.68 -11.99
CA SER A 257 -20.08 9.86 -13.17
C SER A 257 -21.15 8.81 -12.93
N SER A 258 -22.30 8.98 -13.57
CA SER A 258 -23.33 7.96 -13.56
C SER A 258 -23.98 7.91 -14.93
N ALA A 259 -24.46 6.73 -15.31
CA ALA A 259 -25.42 6.51 -16.38
C ALA A 259 -26.81 7.16 -16.09
N GLY A 260 -26.83 8.19 -15.24
CA GLY A 260 -27.94 9.10 -14.99
C GLY A 260 -27.80 10.37 -15.84
N SER A 261 -28.74 11.31 -15.68
CA SER A 261 -28.95 12.47 -16.55
C SER A 261 -27.87 13.58 -16.49
N LYS A 262 -26.69 13.32 -15.92
CA LYS A 262 -25.68 14.34 -15.58
C LYS A 262 -24.21 13.95 -15.89
N ASP A 263 -23.95 13.13 -16.91
CA ASP A 263 -22.58 12.95 -17.40
C ASP A 263 -22.18 14.12 -18.31
N TYR A 264 -21.87 15.26 -17.69
CA TYR A 264 -21.57 16.51 -18.40
C TYR A 264 -20.19 16.51 -19.04
N THR A 265 -19.23 15.81 -18.43
CA THR A 265 -17.81 15.85 -18.85
C THR A 265 -17.60 15.39 -20.28
N ALA A 266 -18.17 14.25 -20.68
CA ALA A 266 -18.03 13.75 -22.05
C ALA A 266 -18.64 14.71 -23.08
N GLY A 267 -19.82 15.26 -22.79
CA GLY A 267 -20.47 16.23 -23.66
C GLY A 267 -19.68 17.54 -23.78
N ILE A 268 -19.15 18.05 -22.67
CA ILE A 268 -18.33 19.26 -22.66
C ILE A 268 -17.03 19.05 -23.46
N ILE A 269 -16.39 17.88 -23.35
CA ILE A 269 -15.21 17.54 -24.16
C ILE A 269 -15.56 17.50 -25.65
N GLU A 270 -16.70 16.88 -26.00
CA GLU A 270 -17.19 16.79 -27.38
C GLU A 270 -17.53 18.17 -27.98
N GLU A 271 -18.14 19.06 -27.19
CA GLU A 271 -18.49 20.41 -27.63
C GLU A 271 -17.29 21.36 -27.72
N ALA A 272 -16.34 21.25 -26.78
CA ALA A 272 -15.17 22.12 -26.72
C ALA A 272 -13.99 21.63 -27.58
N GLY A 273 -14.04 20.39 -28.07
CA GLY A 273 -12.94 19.77 -28.80
C GLY A 273 -13.33 18.45 -29.46
N GLU A 274 -12.64 17.39 -29.08
CA GLU A 274 -12.78 16.08 -29.70
C GLU A 274 -12.87 14.99 -28.63
N LEU A 275 -13.93 14.19 -28.66
CA LEU A 275 -14.14 13.06 -27.75
C LEU A 275 -13.73 11.76 -28.44
N TRP A 276 -12.77 11.04 -27.86
CA TRP A 276 -12.27 9.77 -28.39
C TRP A 276 -12.90 8.55 -27.72
N VAL A 277 -13.11 8.63 -26.41
CA VAL A 277 -13.67 7.54 -25.60
C VAL A 277 -14.75 8.10 -24.71
N HIS A 278 -15.94 7.50 -24.77
CA HIS A 278 -17.01 7.72 -23.80
C HIS A 278 -17.38 6.40 -23.15
N GLY A 279 -16.72 6.11 -22.04
CA GLY A 279 -16.89 4.89 -21.28
C GLY A 279 -15.93 3.77 -21.69
N VAL A 280 -15.33 3.15 -20.67
CA VAL A 280 -14.37 2.06 -20.79
C VAL A 280 -14.99 0.79 -20.21
N ALA A 281 -14.72 -0.36 -20.82
CA ALA A 281 -15.13 -1.68 -20.35
C ALA A 281 -14.30 -2.15 -19.14
N MET A 282 -14.22 -1.31 -18.10
CA MET A 282 -13.51 -1.59 -16.85
C MET A 282 -14.38 -1.36 -15.61
N MET A 283 -14.13 -2.15 -14.56
CA MET A 283 -14.84 -2.08 -13.30
C MET A 283 -13.88 -2.17 -12.10
N PRO A 284 -13.91 -1.18 -11.18
CA PRO A 284 -14.50 0.16 -11.31
C PRO A 284 -13.85 1.00 -12.44
N GLY A 285 -14.47 2.11 -12.85
CA GLY A 285 -13.92 3.02 -13.88
C GLY A 285 -14.73 3.14 -15.18
N LYS A 286 -15.88 2.45 -15.30
CA LYS A 286 -16.71 2.44 -16.51
C LYS A 286 -16.93 3.82 -17.15
N PRO A 287 -17.31 4.88 -16.43
CA PRO A 287 -17.66 6.16 -17.05
C PRO A 287 -16.49 7.04 -17.52
N THR A 288 -15.27 6.50 -17.61
CA THR A 288 -14.10 7.27 -18.03
C THR A 288 -14.30 7.88 -19.42
N ALA A 289 -14.04 9.17 -19.56
CA ALA A 289 -14.05 9.90 -20.82
C ALA A 289 -12.63 10.35 -21.19
N ILE A 290 -12.27 10.21 -22.46
CA ILE A 290 -10.96 10.62 -22.98
C ILE A 290 -11.17 11.43 -24.23
N GLY A 291 -10.53 12.58 -24.31
CA GLY A 291 -10.56 13.41 -25.50
C GLY A 291 -9.49 14.48 -25.47
N ARG A 292 -9.69 15.50 -26.30
CA ARG A 292 -8.73 16.59 -26.49
C ARG A 292 -9.47 17.92 -26.64
N VAL A 293 -9.01 18.93 -25.94
CA VAL A 293 -9.53 20.31 -26.02
C VAL A 293 -8.36 21.25 -26.24
N SER A 294 -8.46 22.12 -27.25
CA SER A 294 -7.40 23.04 -27.69
C SER A 294 -6.00 22.40 -27.78
N GLY A 295 -5.93 21.16 -28.27
CA GLY A 295 -4.67 20.41 -28.44
C GLY A 295 -4.16 19.68 -27.19
N LYS A 296 -4.79 19.85 -26.02
CA LYS A 296 -4.39 19.20 -24.76
C LYS A 296 -5.30 18.01 -24.44
N PRO A 297 -4.76 16.84 -24.03
CA PRO A 297 -5.57 15.72 -23.58
C PRO A 297 -6.38 16.06 -22.34
N VAL A 298 -7.63 15.61 -22.33
CA VAL A 298 -8.57 15.76 -21.21
C VAL A 298 -9.05 14.37 -20.79
N LEU A 299 -8.89 14.06 -19.51
CA LEU A 299 -9.36 12.83 -18.89
C LEU A 299 -10.51 13.14 -17.94
N GLY A 300 -11.73 12.74 -18.31
CA GLY A 300 -12.88 12.72 -17.41
C GLY A 300 -12.83 11.47 -16.55
N VAL A 301 -12.54 11.61 -15.26
CA VAL A 301 -12.48 10.49 -14.31
C VAL A 301 -13.71 10.46 -13.39
N PRO A 302 -14.25 9.28 -13.06
CA PRO A 302 -15.39 9.13 -12.16
C PRO A 302 -15.27 9.77 -10.78
N GLY A 303 -16.34 10.36 -10.26
CA GLY A 303 -16.39 10.90 -8.88
C GLY A 303 -16.19 9.86 -7.77
N TYR A 304 -16.45 8.57 -8.05
CA TYR A 304 -16.13 7.50 -7.11
C TYR A 304 -14.60 7.33 -6.98
N PRO A 305 -14.03 7.41 -5.75
CA PRO A 305 -12.58 7.44 -5.55
C PRO A 305 -11.80 6.29 -6.19
N VAL A 306 -12.26 5.05 -6.02
CA VAL A 306 -11.56 3.88 -6.57
C VAL A 306 -11.59 3.91 -8.08
N SER A 307 -12.72 4.31 -8.66
CA SER A 307 -12.85 4.48 -10.12
C SER A 307 -11.91 5.59 -10.62
N ALA A 308 -11.85 6.74 -9.94
CA ALA A 308 -10.96 7.84 -10.31
C ALA A 308 -9.50 7.41 -10.35
N ILE A 309 -9.06 6.72 -9.29
CA ILE A 309 -7.69 6.22 -9.13
C ILE A 309 -7.36 5.21 -10.22
N LEU A 310 -8.19 4.17 -10.40
CA LEU A 310 -7.91 3.14 -11.41
C LEU A 310 -7.93 3.70 -12.84
N SER A 311 -8.84 4.63 -13.15
CA SER A 311 -8.84 5.32 -14.45
C SER A 311 -7.57 6.14 -14.66
N PHE A 312 -7.11 6.88 -13.64
CA PHE A 312 -5.89 7.67 -13.75
C PHE A 312 -4.63 6.80 -13.83
N GLU A 313 -4.54 5.72 -13.06
CA GLU A 313 -3.44 4.74 -13.16
C GLU A 313 -3.42 4.04 -14.53
N ALA A 314 -4.59 3.78 -15.13
CA ALA A 314 -4.69 3.13 -16.43
C ALA A 314 -4.30 4.04 -17.61
N PHE A 315 -4.63 5.34 -17.55
CA PHE A 315 -4.51 6.25 -18.70
C PHE A 315 -3.59 7.43 -18.46
N GLY A 316 -3.73 8.11 -17.31
CA GLY A 316 -2.96 9.30 -16.95
C GLY A 316 -1.49 8.99 -16.69
N GLN A 317 -1.19 8.14 -15.69
CA GLN A 317 0.19 7.85 -15.31
C GLN A 317 1.06 7.34 -16.46
N PRO A 318 0.60 6.39 -17.32
CA PRO A 318 1.40 5.93 -18.44
C PRO A 318 1.67 7.04 -19.46
N LEU A 319 0.72 7.94 -19.73
CA LEU A 319 0.95 9.07 -20.62
C LEU A 319 2.03 10.02 -20.06
N LEU A 320 1.97 10.33 -18.75
CA LEU A 320 2.98 11.17 -18.09
C LEU A 320 4.38 10.54 -18.16
N ALA A 321 4.47 9.22 -18.01
CA ALA A 321 5.71 8.48 -18.17
C ALA A 321 6.25 8.58 -19.61
N LEU A 322 5.40 8.37 -20.62
CA LEU A 322 5.78 8.45 -22.03
C LEU A 322 6.29 9.85 -22.41
N TRP A 323 5.69 10.91 -21.88
CA TRP A 323 6.17 12.29 -22.07
C TRP A 323 7.55 12.60 -21.46
N GLN A 324 8.05 11.70 -20.63
CA GLN A 324 9.40 11.75 -20.06
C GLN A 324 10.30 10.65 -20.63
N SER A 325 9.90 10.04 -21.76
CA SER A 325 10.60 8.92 -22.41
C SER A 325 10.88 7.74 -21.49
N ARG A 326 9.99 7.47 -20.53
CA ARG A 326 10.07 6.30 -19.66
C ARG A 326 8.83 5.42 -19.81
N SER A 327 8.97 4.13 -19.53
CA SER A 327 7.84 3.25 -19.26
C SER A 327 7.44 3.34 -17.79
N MET A 328 6.18 3.06 -17.49
CA MET A 328 5.78 2.83 -16.10
C MET A 328 6.36 1.50 -15.61
N PRO A 329 6.91 1.41 -14.39
CA PRO A 329 7.32 0.15 -13.82
C PRO A 329 6.14 -0.82 -13.76
N GLU A 330 6.32 -2.03 -14.29
CA GLU A 330 5.31 -3.06 -14.14
C GLU A 330 5.27 -3.54 -12.68
N ARG A 331 4.06 -3.65 -12.14
CA ARG A 331 3.85 -4.27 -10.84
C ARG A 331 4.21 -5.75 -10.94
N ALA A 332 5.00 -6.24 -9.99
CA ALA A 332 5.33 -7.67 -9.90
C ALA A 332 4.05 -8.52 -9.90
N ILE A 333 4.08 -9.65 -10.61
CA ILE A 333 2.95 -10.58 -10.66
C ILE A 333 3.25 -11.79 -9.77
N ALA A 334 2.28 -12.19 -8.96
CA ALA A 334 2.31 -13.46 -8.23
C ALA A 334 1.07 -14.29 -8.55
N LEU A 335 1.21 -15.62 -8.56
CA LEU A 335 0.06 -16.51 -8.61
C LEU A 335 -0.54 -16.66 -7.21
N ALA A 336 -1.82 -16.36 -7.06
CA ALA A 336 -2.57 -16.56 -5.83
C ALA A 336 -3.88 -17.32 -6.09
N ARG A 337 -4.43 -17.91 -5.05
CA ARG A 337 -5.68 -18.66 -5.09
C ARG A 337 -6.76 -17.89 -4.31
N PRO A 338 -7.84 -17.44 -4.96
CA PRO A 338 -8.95 -16.81 -4.27
C PRO A 338 -9.52 -17.75 -3.21
N PHE A 339 -9.68 -17.25 -1.99
CA PHE A 339 -10.26 -18.00 -0.88
C PHE A 339 -11.71 -18.42 -1.15
N GLN A 340 -12.43 -17.61 -1.92
CA GLN A 340 -13.81 -17.82 -2.36
C GLN A 340 -13.94 -17.47 -3.84
N ALA A 341 -15.00 -17.94 -4.50
CA ALA A 341 -15.30 -17.56 -5.88
C ALA A 341 -15.46 -16.04 -6.02
N LEU A 342 -14.95 -15.49 -7.12
CA LEU A 342 -15.02 -14.08 -7.47
C LEU A 342 -15.93 -13.91 -8.69
N PRO A 343 -17.26 -13.88 -8.53
CA PRO A 343 -18.16 -13.68 -9.66
C PRO A 343 -17.94 -12.30 -10.27
N SER A 344 -17.96 -12.19 -11.60
CA SER A 344 -17.80 -10.95 -12.36
C SER A 344 -18.89 -10.85 -13.42
N LYS A 345 -18.98 -9.68 -14.07
CA LYS A 345 -19.95 -9.42 -15.14
C LYS A 345 -19.25 -9.50 -16.50
N PRO A 346 -19.66 -10.43 -17.39
CA PRO A 346 -19.17 -10.46 -18.76
C PRO A 346 -19.34 -9.11 -19.49
N GLY A 347 -18.38 -8.80 -20.34
CA GLY A 347 -18.27 -7.55 -21.07
C GLY A 347 -17.49 -6.45 -20.32
N MET A 348 -17.05 -6.68 -19.08
CA MET A 348 -16.28 -5.74 -18.26
C MET A 348 -15.03 -6.40 -17.70
N GLU A 349 -13.86 -5.81 -17.90
CA GLU A 349 -12.64 -6.20 -17.18
C GLU A 349 -12.74 -5.70 -15.73
N GLU A 350 -12.52 -6.57 -14.75
CA GLU A 350 -12.66 -6.19 -13.34
C GLU A 350 -11.35 -6.24 -12.55
N PHE A 351 -11.12 -5.19 -11.77
CA PHE A 351 -9.97 -5.02 -10.88
C PHE A 351 -10.37 -5.32 -9.44
N VAL A 352 -10.27 -6.60 -9.06
CA VAL A 352 -10.60 -7.07 -7.72
C VAL A 352 -9.41 -6.88 -6.78
N ARG A 353 -9.54 -5.93 -5.85
CA ARG A 353 -8.55 -5.68 -4.79
C ARG A 353 -8.55 -6.86 -3.82
N VAL A 354 -7.36 -7.36 -3.48
CA VAL A 354 -7.18 -8.50 -2.59
C VAL A 354 -6.14 -8.23 -1.51
N LYS A 355 -6.37 -8.82 -0.35
CA LYS A 355 -5.35 -9.09 0.66
C LYS A 355 -4.69 -10.43 0.36
N LEU A 356 -3.40 -10.58 0.70
CA LEU A 356 -2.61 -11.77 0.41
C LEU A 356 -2.00 -12.35 1.69
N GLY A 357 -1.91 -13.68 1.74
CA GLY A 357 -1.18 -14.38 2.80
C GLY A 357 -0.62 -15.70 2.31
N LYS A 358 0.66 -15.95 2.60
CA LYS A 358 1.35 -17.19 2.21
C LYS A 358 1.13 -18.28 3.26
N VAL A 359 0.30 -19.26 2.93
CA VAL A 359 -0.10 -20.38 3.79
C VAL A 359 0.55 -21.66 3.26
N GLY A 360 1.56 -22.17 3.97
CA GLY A 360 2.40 -23.24 3.43
C GLY A 360 3.16 -22.77 2.18
N SER A 361 3.03 -23.50 1.07
CA SER A 361 3.61 -23.11 -0.23
C SER A 361 2.69 -22.23 -1.08
N GLU A 362 1.41 -22.10 -0.70
CA GLU A 362 0.38 -21.45 -1.51
C GLU A 362 0.18 -20.01 -1.07
N LEU A 363 -0.09 -19.14 -2.04
CA LEU A 363 -0.52 -17.76 -1.79
C LEU A 363 -2.04 -17.69 -1.86
N ILE A 364 -2.67 -17.32 -0.75
CA ILE A 364 -4.13 -17.22 -0.67
C ILE A 364 -4.53 -15.76 -0.82
N ALA A 365 -5.54 -15.50 -1.66
CA ALA A 365 -6.09 -14.19 -1.92
C ALA A 365 -7.47 -14.03 -1.29
N VAL A 366 -7.64 -12.98 -0.49
CA VAL A 366 -8.92 -12.63 0.13
C VAL A 366 -9.44 -11.35 -0.52
N PRO A 367 -10.63 -11.37 -1.15
CA PRO A 367 -11.17 -10.16 -1.76
C PRO A 367 -11.54 -9.13 -0.70
N LEU A 368 -11.19 -7.88 -0.98
CA LEU A 368 -11.65 -6.72 -0.22
C LEU A 368 -13.01 -6.24 -0.74
N PRO A 369 -13.73 -5.37 0.02
CA PRO A 369 -14.99 -4.79 -0.44
C PRO A 369 -14.87 -4.16 -1.84
N ARG A 370 -15.79 -4.52 -2.73
CA ARG A 370 -15.71 -4.18 -4.16
C ARG A 370 -16.28 -2.80 -4.52
N GLY A 371 -16.88 -2.10 -3.54
CA GLY A 371 -17.47 -0.78 -3.76
C GLY A 371 -16.50 0.21 -4.40
N ALA A 372 -17.00 0.96 -5.39
CA ALA A 372 -16.23 2.03 -6.05
C ALA A 372 -15.98 3.23 -5.12
N GLY A 373 -16.83 3.42 -4.10
CA GLY A 373 -16.67 4.41 -3.05
C GLY A 373 -15.72 4.01 -1.91
N THR A 374 -15.29 2.74 -1.86
CA THR A 374 -14.56 2.21 -0.70
C THR A 374 -13.05 2.48 -0.82
N VAL A 375 -12.62 3.73 -0.68
CA VAL A 375 -11.21 4.13 -0.83
C VAL A 375 -10.25 3.35 0.07
N SER A 376 -10.68 2.99 1.28
CA SER A 376 -9.88 2.21 2.25
C SER A 376 -9.43 0.85 1.72
N SER A 377 -10.17 0.26 0.78
CA SER A 377 -9.80 -1.02 0.16
C SER A 377 -8.52 -0.93 -0.68
N LEU A 378 -8.20 0.22 -1.29
CA LEU A 378 -6.95 0.39 -2.05
C LEU A 378 -5.75 0.48 -1.10
N SER A 379 -5.90 1.25 -0.01
CA SER A 379 -4.87 1.34 1.05
C SER A 379 -4.57 -0.03 1.69
N ARG A 380 -5.62 -0.83 1.90
CA ARG A 380 -5.51 -2.16 2.50
C ARG A 380 -5.09 -3.25 1.51
N ALA A 381 -5.19 -3.05 0.20
CA ALA A 381 -4.89 -4.09 -0.78
C ALA A 381 -3.39 -4.44 -0.80
N ASP A 382 -3.10 -5.74 -0.91
CA ASP A 382 -1.75 -6.25 -1.17
C ASP A 382 -1.53 -6.51 -2.66
N GLY A 383 -2.62 -6.67 -3.41
CA GLY A 383 -2.60 -6.78 -4.87
C GLY A 383 -3.98 -6.65 -5.50
N ILE A 384 -4.02 -6.78 -6.82
CA ILE A 384 -5.22 -6.73 -7.66
C ILE A 384 -5.27 -7.97 -8.54
N ILE A 385 -6.37 -8.73 -8.45
CA ILE A 385 -6.73 -9.75 -9.44
C ILE A 385 -7.48 -9.06 -10.57
N ARG A 386 -7.01 -9.27 -11.79
CA ARG A 386 -7.68 -8.81 -13.00
C ARG A 386 -8.54 -9.95 -13.54
N ILE A 387 -9.85 -9.77 -13.54
CA ILE A 387 -10.79 -10.71 -14.16
C ILE A 387 -11.02 -10.25 -15.59
N ASP A 388 -10.75 -11.14 -16.53
CA ASP A 388 -10.86 -10.85 -17.96
C ASP A 388 -12.28 -10.46 -18.34
N ARG A 389 -12.39 -9.61 -19.37
CA ARG A 389 -13.65 -9.02 -19.83
C ARG A 389 -14.73 -10.04 -20.11
N ASP A 390 -14.38 -11.15 -20.75
CA ASP A 390 -15.34 -12.15 -21.21
C ASP A 390 -15.59 -13.25 -20.17
N ALA A 391 -15.00 -13.14 -18.98
CA ALA A 391 -15.17 -14.09 -17.90
C ALA A 391 -16.37 -13.75 -17.00
N GLU A 392 -17.09 -14.78 -16.56
CA GLU A 392 -18.15 -14.68 -15.53
C GLU A 392 -17.59 -14.58 -14.11
N GLY A 393 -16.27 -14.59 -13.97
CA GLY A 393 -15.58 -14.57 -12.69
C GLY A 393 -14.43 -15.57 -12.62
N VAL A 394 -13.91 -15.73 -11.40
CA VAL A 394 -12.87 -16.69 -11.08
C VAL A 394 -13.41 -17.69 -10.05
N ALA A 395 -13.29 -18.98 -10.35
CA ALA A 395 -13.70 -20.02 -9.42
C ALA A 395 -12.83 -20.02 -8.15
N GLU A 396 -13.42 -20.50 -7.05
CA GLU A 396 -12.70 -20.64 -5.79
C GLU A 396 -11.43 -21.48 -5.97
N PHE A 397 -10.32 -21.00 -5.40
CA PHE A 397 -9.04 -21.68 -5.35
C PHE A 397 -8.34 -21.92 -6.71
N THR A 398 -8.85 -21.35 -7.81
CA THR A 398 -8.18 -21.36 -9.12
C THR A 398 -6.95 -20.44 -9.09
N PRO A 399 -5.75 -20.90 -9.51
CA PRO A 399 -4.58 -20.03 -9.60
C PRO A 399 -4.86 -18.83 -10.50
N SER A 400 -4.64 -17.63 -9.97
CA SER A 400 -4.96 -16.38 -10.64
C SER A 400 -3.75 -15.44 -10.54
N PRO A 401 -3.37 -14.76 -11.64
CA PRO A 401 -2.34 -13.74 -11.59
C PRO A 401 -2.82 -12.54 -10.75
N VAL A 402 -1.98 -12.10 -9.83
CA VAL A 402 -2.20 -10.95 -8.96
C VAL A 402 -1.11 -9.94 -9.24
N SER A 403 -1.50 -8.73 -9.63
CA SER A 403 -0.60 -7.58 -9.71
C SER A 403 -0.36 -7.05 -8.30
N LEU A 404 0.87 -7.12 -7.81
CA LEU A 404 1.22 -6.78 -6.43
C LEU A 404 1.28 -5.26 -6.21
N ILE A 405 0.63 -4.80 -5.14
CA ILE A 405 0.72 -3.42 -4.63
C ILE A 405 1.76 -3.34 -3.51
N ARG A 406 1.93 -4.43 -2.74
CA ARG A 406 2.90 -4.53 -1.65
C ARG A 406 4.07 -5.43 -2.04
N THR A 407 5.21 -5.25 -1.36
CA THR A 407 6.41 -6.05 -1.62
C THR A 407 6.17 -7.51 -1.26
N ARG A 408 6.96 -8.42 -1.85
CA ARG A 408 6.86 -9.84 -1.56
C ARG A 408 7.17 -10.17 -0.10
N GLU A 409 8.14 -9.46 0.49
CA GLU A 409 8.50 -9.59 1.89
C GLU A 409 7.31 -9.28 2.82
N HIS A 410 6.58 -8.19 2.54
CA HIS A 410 5.37 -7.86 3.30
C HIS A 410 4.33 -8.99 3.26
N ILE A 411 4.13 -9.58 2.08
CA ILE A 411 3.13 -10.63 1.84
C ILE A 411 3.54 -11.94 2.51
N ASP A 412 4.82 -12.31 2.42
CA ASP A 412 5.34 -13.56 3.04
C ASP A 412 5.31 -13.47 4.57
N GLY A 413 5.50 -12.27 5.14
CA GLY A 413 5.35 -11.98 6.56
C GLY A 413 3.91 -11.88 7.07
N SER A 414 2.90 -11.97 6.19
CA SER A 414 1.48 -11.84 6.56
C SER A 414 0.89 -13.16 7.06
N LEU A 415 0.33 -13.13 8.27
CA LEU A 415 -0.53 -14.18 8.81
C LEU A 415 -1.94 -14.02 8.29
N LEU A 416 -2.40 -15.00 7.53
CA LEU A 416 -3.81 -15.11 7.16
C LEU A 416 -4.65 -15.77 8.27
N ALA A 417 -5.54 -14.99 8.88
CA ALA A 417 -6.60 -15.43 9.79
C ALA A 417 -7.95 -15.49 9.07
N ILE A 418 -8.67 -16.61 9.14
CA ILE A 418 -9.99 -16.74 8.52
C ILE A 418 -10.97 -17.26 9.55
N GLY A 419 -12.05 -16.54 9.80
CA GLY A 419 -13.06 -16.95 10.79
C GLY A 419 -14.04 -15.85 11.15
N SER A 420 -14.43 -15.80 12.41
CA SER A 420 -15.26 -14.72 12.93
C SER A 420 -14.47 -13.42 13.11
N HIS A 421 -15.13 -12.28 12.93
CA HIS A 421 -14.55 -10.97 13.22
C HIS A 421 -14.50 -10.71 14.74
N ASP A 422 -13.47 -9.97 15.18
CA ASP A 422 -13.44 -9.27 16.46
C ASP A 422 -12.57 -8.00 16.33
N ASN A 423 -12.93 -6.91 17.02
CA ASN A 423 -12.21 -5.64 16.94
C ASN A 423 -10.77 -5.75 17.48
N THR A 424 -10.51 -6.74 18.34
CA THR A 424 -9.17 -6.98 18.89
C THR A 424 -8.19 -7.55 17.88
N LEU A 425 -8.65 -8.12 16.75
CA LEU A 425 -7.77 -8.55 15.66
C LEU A 425 -7.09 -7.35 14.97
N ASP A 426 -7.77 -6.22 14.82
CA ASP A 426 -7.18 -5.00 14.26
C ASP A 426 -6.14 -4.38 15.23
N LEU A 427 -6.41 -4.42 16.53
CA LEU A 427 -5.42 -4.04 17.56
C LEU A 427 -4.22 -4.97 17.55
N LEU A 428 -4.46 -6.28 17.38
CA LEU A 428 -3.42 -7.29 17.31
C LEU A 428 -2.51 -7.05 16.09
N ASP A 429 -3.06 -6.79 14.91
CA ASP A 429 -2.27 -6.42 13.72
C ASP A 429 -1.45 -5.14 13.96
N SER A 430 -2.06 -4.11 14.55
CA SER A 430 -1.41 -2.83 14.82
C SER A 430 -0.19 -2.99 15.73
N ILE A 431 -0.34 -3.72 16.85
CA ILE A 431 0.75 -3.95 17.79
C ILE A 431 1.78 -4.93 17.21
N LEU A 432 1.36 -5.96 16.47
CA LEU A 432 2.27 -6.90 15.80
C LEU A 432 3.19 -6.18 14.82
N ARG A 433 2.66 -5.29 13.98
CA ARG A 433 3.46 -4.50 13.03
C ARG A 433 4.46 -3.57 13.75
N LYS A 434 4.08 -3.07 14.92
CA LYS A 434 4.93 -2.17 15.72
C LYS A 434 6.06 -2.92 16.41
N GLU A 435 5.77 -4.06 17.04
CA GLU A 435 6.73 -4.82 17.86
C GLU A 435 7.56 -5.80 17.04
N HIS A 436 7.03 -6.29 15.93
CA HIS A 436 7.70 -7.23 15.03
C HIS A 436 7.67 -6.73 13.58
N PRO A 437 8.54 -5.76 13.22
CA PRO A 437 8.64 -5.25 11.86
C PRO A 437 8.87 -6.41 10.87
N GLY A 438 8.04 -6.47 9.84
CA GLY A 438 8.04 -7.58 8.86
C GLY A 438 6.86 -8.54 9.03
N TYR A 439 6.18 -8.55 10.17
CA TYR A 439 4.97 -9.36 10.38
C TYR A 439 3.70 -8.53 10.39
N SER A 440 2.63 -9.14 9.91
CA SER A 440 1.29 -8.56 9.96
C SER A 440 0.23 -9.64 10.05
N LEU A 441 -0.98 -9.24 10.42
CA LEU A 441 -2.16 -10.09 10.49
C LEU A 441 -3.20 -9.57 9.48
N THR A 442 -3.65 -10.47 8.62
CA THR A 442 -4.70 -10.24 7.64
C THR A 442 -5.88 -11.13 7.98
N SER A 443 -7.07 -10.55 8.15
CA SER A 443 -8.27 -11.30 8.49
C SER A 443 -9.30 -11.36 7.36
N ALA A 444 -9.95 -12.52 7.18
CA ALA A 444 -11.15 -12.70 6.37
C ALA A 444 -12.33 -13.17 7.24
N HIS A 445 -13.51 -12.59 7.01
CA HIS A 445 -14.66 -12.76 7.89
C HIS A 445 -15.75 -13.62 7.26
N VAL A 446 -15.64 -14.94 7.44
CA VAL A 446 -16.61 -15.93 6.93
C VAL A 446 -17.36 -16.66 8.05
N GLY A 447 -17.27 -16.15 9.28
CA GLY A 447 -17.84 -16.78 10.46
C GLY A 447 -16.97 -17.94 10.97
N SER A 448 -17.26 -18.40 12.19
CA SER A 448 -16.42 -19.40 12.88
C SER A 448 -16.36 -20.72 12.14
N LEU A 449 -17.51 -21.22 11.65
CA LEU A 449 -17.60 -22.48 10.92
C LEU A 449 -16.82 -22.46 9.60
N GLY A 450 -16.91 -21.33 8.87
CA GLY A 450 -16.12 -21.09 7.66
C GLY A 450 -14.62 -21.05 7.97
N GLY A 451 -14.23 -20.48 9.11
CA GLY A 451 -12.85 -20.48 9.61
C GLY A 451 -12.31 -21.88 9.90
N LEU A 452 -13.07 -22.71 10.63
CA LEU A 452 -12.69 -24.11 10.87
C LEU A 452 -12.56 -24.91 9.57
N THR A 453 -13.46 -24.67 8.60
CA THR A 453 -13.39 -25.29 7.27
C THR A 453 -12.16 -24.82 6.49
N ALA A 454 -11.79 -23.53 6.59
CA ALA A 454 -10.59 -22.98 5.97
C ALA A 454 -9.31 -23.61 6.54
N LEU A 455 -9.25 -23.83 7.86
CA LEU A 455 -8.16 -24.55 8.51
C LEU A 455 -8.05 -25.99 8.00
N LYS A 456 -9.18 -26.73 7.96
CA LYS A 456 -9.24 -28.11 7.46
C LYS A 456 -8.66 -28.23 6.05
N ASN A 457 -8.96 -27.25 5.20
CA ASN A 457 -8.51 -27.21 3.80
C ASN A 457 -7.11 -26.58 3.63
N GLY A 458 -6.45 -26.18 4.73
CA GLY A 458 -5.11 -25.59 4.72
C GLY A 458 -5.01 -24.21 4.06
N ARG A 459 -6.05 -23.39 4.21
CA ARG A 459 -6.18 -22.08 3.54
C ARG A 459 -5.93 -20.87 4.45
N CYS A 460 -5.63 -21.09 5.72
CA CYS A 460 -5.24 -20.05 6.66
C CYS A 460 -4.30 -20.61 7.74
N HIS A 461 -3.62 -19.71 8.46
CA HIS A 461 -2.74 -20.06 9.57
C HIS A 461 -3.50 -20.23 10.89
N LEU A 462 -4.58 -19.47 11.07
CA LEU A 462 -5.40 -19.48 12.27
C LEU A 462 -6.85 -19.11 11.95
N ALA A 463 -7.77 -19.48 12.84
CA ALA A 463 -9.16 -19.08 12.78
C ALA A 463 -9.62 -18.50 14.11
N GLY A 464 -10.27 -17.33 14.05
CA GLY A 464 -11.01 -16.80 15.18
C GLY A 464 -12.36 -17.49 15.30
N SER A 465 -12.68 -18.05 16.47
CA SER A 465 -13.87 -18.88 16.66
C SER A 465 -14.53 -18.66 18.02
N HIS A 466 -15.86 -18.78 18.05
CA HIS A 466 -16.71 -18.61 19.23
C HIS A 466 -18.02 -19.38 19.09
N LEU A 467 -17.95 -20.65 18.68
CA LEU A 467 -19.11 -21.52 18.49
C LEU A 467 -19.52 -22.15 19.83
N LEU A 468 -20.69 -21.78 20.35
CA LEU A 468 -21.23 -22.36 21.57
C LEU A 468 -21.72 -23.79 21.32
N GLY A 469 -21.16 -24.76 22.06
CA GLY A 469 -21.57 -26.17 22.03
C GLY A 469 -22.87 -26.43 22.81
N SER A 470 -23.43 -27.62 22.63
CA SER A 470 -24.62 -28.07 23.37
C SER A 470 -24.36 -28.24 24.88
N ASP A 471 -23.09 -28.45 25.24
CA ASP A 471 -22.57 -28.54 26.61
C ASP A 471 -22.29 -27.17 27.25
N GLY A 472 -22.54 -26.06 26.52
CA GLY A 472 -22.26 -24.71 26.97
C GLY A 472 -20.78 -24.30 26.86
N VAL A 473 -19.91 -25.15 26.31
CA VAL A 473 -18.49 -24.88 26.14
C VAL A 473 -18.22 -24.35 24.73
N TYR A 474 -17.44 -23.28 24.62
CA TYR A 474 -17.08 -22.71 23.33
C TYR A 474 -16.06 -23.57 22.58
N ASN A 475 -16.26 -23.66 21.26
CA ASN A 475 -15.38 -24.23 20.24
C ASN A 475 -15.09 -25.74 20.32
N LYS A 476 -15.25 -26.38 21.48
CA LYS A 476 -14.88 -27.79 21.72
C LYS A 476 -15.59 -28.77 20.79
N GLU A 477 -16.92 -28.80 20.78
CA GLU A 477 -17.70 -29.68 19.89
C GLU A 477 -17.44 -29.38 18.41
N ALA A 478 -17.42 -28.10 18.04
CA ALA A 478 -17.23 -27.68 16.66
C ALA A 478 -15.85 -28.07 16.11
N VAL A 479 -14.79 -27.89 16.90
CA VAL A 479 -13.43 -28.29 16.53
C VAL A 479 -13.31 -29.80 16.45
N ALA A 480 -13.87 -30.55 17.41
CA ALA A 480 -13.91 -32.00 17.35
C ALA A 480 -14.62 -32.52 16.09
N ALA A 481 -15.73 -31.88 15.67
CA ALA A 481 -16.47 -32.27 14.47
C ALA A 481 -15.76 -31.91 13.15
N HIS A 482 -15.09 -30.75 13.08
CA HIS A 482 -14.54 -30.23 11.81
C HIS A 482 -13.06 -30.55 11.61
N LEU A 483 -12.30 -30.68 12.69
CA LEU A 483 -10.84 -30.80 12.70
C LEU A 483 -10.36 -32.08 13.40
N ALA A 484 -11.20 -33.12 13.52
CA ALA A 484 -10.88 -34.39 14.20
C ALA A 484 -9.52 -35.00 13.83
N ALA A 485 -9.11 -34.87 12.55
CA ALA A 485 -7.88 -35.44 12.02
C ALA A 485 -6.68 -34.46 12.05
N MET A 486 -6.81 -33.30 12.68
CA MET A 486 -5.79 -32.25 12.70
C MET A 486 -5.48 -31.84 14.14
N PRO A 487 -4.22 -31.97 14.59
CA PRO A 487 -3.78 -31.38 15.85
C PRO A 487 -3.94 -29.86 15.80
N VAL A 488 -4.60 -29.29 16.79
CA VAL A 488 -4.78 -27.84 16.94
C VAL A 488 -4.58 -27.40 18.38
N HIS A 489 -4.22 -26.13 18.54
CA HIS A 489 -4.17 -25.42 19.81
C HIS A 489 -5.30 -24.40 19.83
N ALA A 490 -6.09 -24.40 20.91
CA ALA A 490 -7.04 -23.34 21.19
C ALA A 490 -6.42 -22.36 22.17
N VAL A 491 -6.28 -21.10 21.76
CA VAL A 491 -5.73 -20.03 22.58
C VAL A 491 -6.82 -19.01 22.86
N ARG A 492 -7.09 -18.70 24.13
CA ARG A 492 -8.03 -17.65 24.50
C ARG A 492 -7.50 -16.31 24.03
N LEU A 493 -8.23 -15.62 23.16
CA LEU A 493 -7.90 -14.24 22.80
C LEU A 493 -8.52 -13.31 23.82
N VAL A 494 -9.85 -13.32 23.94
CA VAL A 494 -10.60 -12.43 24.81
C VAL A 494 -11.94 -13.04 25.20
N ASP A 495 -12.45 -12.58 26.33
CA ASP A 495 -13.88 -12.69 26.66
C ASP A 495 -14.55 -11.38 26.25
N ARG A 496 -15.79 -11.43 25.76
CA ARG A 496 -16.50 -10.23 25.31
C ARG A 496 -17.96 -10.24 25.72
N VAL A 497 -18.45 -9.09 26.17
CA VAL A 497 -19.86 -8.93 26.55
C VAL A 497 -20.69 -8.77 25.28
N GLN A 498 -21.62 -9.69 25.06
CA GLN A 498 -22.64 -9.65 24.02
C GLN A 498 -23.93 -9.04 24.57
N GLY A 499 -24.63 -8.29 23.75
CA GLY A 499 -25.82 -7.56 24.18
C GLY A 499 -26.51 -6.80 23.06
N LEU A 500 -27.70 -6.30 23.40
CA LEU A 500 -28.52 -5.49 22.50
C LEU A 500 -28.01 -4.05 22.52
N MET A 501 -27.76 -3.50 21.34
CA MET A 501 -27.37 -2.10 21.15
C MET A 501 -28.62 -1.27 20.92
N VAL A 502 -28.77 -0.16 21.63
CA VAL A 502 -29.93 0.74 21.52
C VAL A 502 -29.48 2.19 21.48
N LEU A 503 -30.32 3.07 20.91
CA LEU A 503 -30.06 4.51 20.92
C LEU A 503 -30.00 5.06 22.35
N PRO A 504 -29.24 6.14 22.61
CA PRO A 504 -29.26 6.84 23.88
C PRO A 504 -30.68 7.19 24.33
N GLY A 505 -30.98 6.95 25.61
CA GLY A 505 -32.31 7.10 26.19
C GLY A 505 -33.29 5.96 25.87
N ASN A 506 -32.86 4.94 25.12
CA ASN A 506 -33.60 3.73 24.80
C ASN A 506 -35.08 4.00 24.40
N PRO A 507 -35.32 4.67 23.26
CA PRO A 507 -36.64 5.20 22.90
C PRO A 507 -37.73 4.13 22.75
N HIS A 508 -37.35 2.88 22.48
CA HIS A 508 -38.27 1.74 22.35
C HIS A 508 -38.47 0.98 23.69
N GLY A 509 -37.79 1.38 24.77
CA GLY A 509 -37.90 0.73 26.07
C GLY A 509 -37.50 -0.75 26.05
N ILE A 510 -36.48 -1.10 25.27
CA ILE A 510 -35.98 -2.48 25.13
C ILE A 510 -35.18 -2.81 26.39
N THR A 511 -35.46 -3.94 27.04
CA THR A 511 -34.78 -4.33 28.29
C THR A 511 -34.24 -5.74 28.25
N SER A 512 -34.72 -6.57 27.32
CA SER A 512 -34.29 -7.96 27.20
C SER A 512 -34.46 -8.50 25.78
N MET A 513 -33.92 -9.70 25.53
CA MET A 513 -34.14 -10.45 24.29
C MET A 513 -35.61 -10.79 24.04
N GLY A 514 -36.46 -10.77 25.08
CA GLY A 514 -37.90 -11.00 24.95
C GLY A 514 -38.61 -9.91 24.15
N ASP A 515 -38.09 -8.68 24.19
CA ASP A 515 -38.66 -7.53 23.50
C ASP A 515 -38.55 -7.62 21.96
N LEU A 516 -37.68 -8.50 21.45
CA LEU A 516 -37.48 -8.68 20.00
C LEU A 516 -38.71 -9.20 19.26
N ALA A 517 -39.68 -9.78 19.97
CA ALA A 517 -40.95 -10.25 19.40
C ALA A 517 -42.02 -9.15 19.30
N ARG A 518 -41.74 -7.93 19.78
CA ARG A 518 -42.68 -6.80 19.73
C ARG A 518 -42.76 -6.23 18.31
N GLU A 519 -43.94 -5.76 17.93
CA GLU A 519 -44.18 -5.21 16.59
C GLU A 519 -43.51 -3.84 16.35
N ASP A 520 -43.15 -3.12 17.40
CA ASP A 520 -42.50 -1.81 17.33
C ASP A 520 -40.96 -1.88 17.37
N VAL A 521 -40.39 -3.09 17.42
CA VAL A 521 -38.94 -3.33 17.51
C VAL A 521 -38.45 -3.96 16.22
N THR A 522 -37.72 -3.16 15.42
CA THR A 522 -36.99 -3.65 14.25
C THR A 522 -35.58 -4.08 14.65
N PHE A 523 -35.16 -5.25 14.17
CA PHE A 523 -33.88 -5.86 14.51
C PHE A 523 -32.95 -5.92 13.30
N ILE A 524 -31.65 -5.71 13.52
CA ILE A 524 -30.60 -6.00 12.53
C ILE A 524 -29.67 -7.09 13.06
N ASN A 525 -29.47 -8.13 12.25
CA ASN A 525 -28.80 -9.35 12.66
C ASN A 525 -27.33 -9.41 12.19
N ARG A 526 -26.54 -10.31 12.78
CA ARG A 526 -25.25 -10.73 12.23
C ARG A 526 -25.46 -11.85 11.22
N GLN A 527 -24.55 -11.99 10.26
CA GLN A 527 -24.65 -13.01 9.21
C GLN A 527 -24.81 -14.43 9.77
N ARG A 528 -25.54 -15.28 9.03
CA ARG A 528 -25.72 -16.69 9.37
C ARG A 528 -24.38 -17.40 9.59
N GLY A 529 -24.30 -18.21 10.64
CA GLY A 529 -23.08 -18.95 11.02
C GLY A 529 -22.05 -18.15 11.84
N SER A 530 -22.33 -16.87 12.14
CA SER A 530 -21.59 -16.15 13.19
C SER A 530 -21.98 -16.68 14.58
N GLY A 531 -21.05 -16.70 15.55
CA GLY A 531 -21.39 -17.14 16.91
C GLY A 531 -22.42 -16.24 17.60
N THR A 532 -22.48 -14.95 17.24
CA THR A 532 -23.56 -14.04 17.70
C THR A 532 -24.92 -14.49 17.19
N ARG A 533 -25.01 -14.98 15.94
CA ARG A 533 -26.25 -15.58 15.43
C ARG A 533 -26.60 -16.89 16.15
N VAL A 534 -25.60 -17.73 16.44
CA VAL A 534 -25.81 -18.96 17.22
C VAL A 534 -26.33 -18.65 18.63
N LEU A 535 -25.76 -17.63 19.29
CA LEU A 535 -26.20 -17.15 20.60
C LEU A 535 -27.64 -16.61 20.56
N LEU A 536 -27.96 -15.78 19.56
CA LEU A 536 -29.33 -15.29 19.32
C LEU A 536 -30.30 -16.46 19.19
N ASP A 537 -30.02 -17.40 18.28
CA ASP A 537 -30.90 -18.53 17.99
C ASP A 537 -31.07 -19.48 19.18
N TRP A 538 -30.03 -19.62 20.01
CA TRP A 538 -30.11 -20.35 21.28
C TRP A 538 -31.01 -19.63 22.29
N ARG A 539 -30.82 -18.31 22.50
CA ARG A 539 -31.66 -17.51 23.41
C ARG A 539 -33.13 -17.43 22.96
N LEU A 540 -33.38 -17.26 21.66
CA LEU A 540 -34.74 -17.26 21.12
C LEU A 540 -35.45 -18.60 21.38
N ARG A 541 -34.73 -19.73 21.26
CA ARG A 541 -35.26 -21.05 21.61
C ARG A 541 -35.58 -21.18 23.10
N GLU A 542 -34.69 -20.72 23.98
CA GLU A 542 -34.97 -20.71 25.43
C GLU A 542 -36.22 -19.90 25.78
N LEU A 543 -36.43 -18.78 25.08
CA LEU A 543 -37.58 -17.89 25.28
C LEU A 543 -38.85 -18.33 24.52
N GLY A 544 -38.79 -19.40 23.72
CA GLY A 544 -39.91 -19.85 22.88
C GLY A 544 -40.28 -18.89 21.74
N ILE A 545 -39.41 -17.94 21.39
CA ILE A 545 -39.62 -16.97 20.32
C ILE A 545 -39.19 -17.59 18.99
N LYS A 546 -40.07 -17.60 18.00
CA LYS A 546 -39.74 -18.11 16.66
C LYS A 546 -39.01 -17.03 15.86
N PRO A 547 -37.99 -17.39 15.05
CA PRO A 547 -37.24 -16.44 14.22
C PRO A 547 -38.09 -15.47 13.38
N HIS A 548 -39.18 -15.93 12.78
CA HIS A 548 -40.06 -15.10 11.95
C HIS A 548 -40.93 -14.11 12.74
N ALA A 549 -40.98 -14.24 14.07
CA ALA A 549 -41.66 -13.28 14.94
C ALA A 549 -40.78 -12.04 15.24
N VAL A 550 -39.49 -12.09 14.90
CA VAL A 550 -38.56 -10.96 15.05
C VAL A 550 -38.53 -10.17 13.73
N GLN A 551 -38.98 -8.92 13.76
CA GLN A 551 -38.95 -8.06 12.57
C GLN A 551 -37.50 -7.74 12.17
N GLY A 552 -37.14 -7.97 10.91
CA GLY A 552 -35.76 -7.78 10.42
C GLY A 552 -34.80 -8.92 10.77
N TYR A 553 -35.30 -10.08 11.24
CA TYR A 553 -34.44 -11.24 11.57
C TYR A 553 -33.51 -11.69 10.43
N PHE A 554 -33.95 -11.54 9.17
CA PHE A 554 -33.19 -11.89 7.96
C PHE A 554 -32.37 -10.73 7.39
N ASP A 555 -32.46 -9.54 7.98
CA ASP A 555 -31.60 -8.42 7.62
C ASP A 555 -30.26 -8.62 8.33
N GLU A 556 -29.19 -8.74 7.56
CA GLU A 556 -27.88 -9.16 8.07
C GLU A 556 -26.79 -8.12 7.78
N GLU A 557 -25.89 -7.96 8.75
CA GLU A 557 -24.65 -7.21 8.63
C GLU A 557 -23.43 -8.08 8.98
N TYR A 558 -22.26 -7.72 8.43
CA TYR A 558 -21.05 -8.56 8.44
C TYR A 558 -20.00 -8.19 9.51
N THR A 559 -20.14 -7.04 10.16
CA THR A 559 -19.33 -6.64 11.32
C THR A 559 -20.21 -6.16 12.48
N HIS A 560 -19.65 -6.14 13.70
CA HIS A 560 -20.33 -5.55 14.85
C HIS A 560 -20.51 -4.04 14.69
N MET A 561 -19.54 -3.36 14.07
CA MET A 561 -19.62 -1.93 13.77
C MET A 561 -20.75 -1.59 12.79
N ASN A 562 -21.01 -2.44 11.78
CA ASN A 562 -22.12 -2.21 10.86
C ASN A 562 -23.49 -2.40 11.54
N VAL A 563 -23.62 -3.39 12.43
CA VAL A 563 -24.83 -3.55 13.27
C VAL A 563 -25.04 -2.31 14.12
N ALA A 564 -23.99 -1.82 14.80
CA ALA A 564 -24.05 -0.60 15.59
C ALA A 564 -24.42 0.63 14.72
N ALA A 565 -23.81 0.77 13.55
CA ALA A 565 -24.10 1.87 12.62
C ALA A 565 -25.55 1.83 12.11
N ALA A 566 -26.11 0.64 11.86
CA ALA A 566 -27.51 0.49 11.47
C ALA A 566 -28.49 0.90 12.58
N VAL A 567 -28.14 0.65 13.85
CA VAL A 567 -28.91 1.16 15.00
C VAL A 567 -28.78 2.68 15.11
N LEU A 568 -27.55 3.20 15.02
CA LEU A 568 -27.26 4.64 15.09
C LEU A 568 -27.99 5.42 13.99
N SER A 569 -28.09 4.87 12.78
CA SER A 569 -28.77 5.50 11.64
C SER A 569 -30.30 5.36 11.68
N GLY A 570 -30.86 4.69 12.70
CA GLY A 570 -32.29 4.41 12.81
C GLY A 570 -32.81 3.36 11.81
N ARG A 571 -31.93 2.60 11.13
CA ARG A 571 -32.34 1.51 10.22
C ARG A 571 -32.96 0.35 11.01
N ALA A 572 -32.52 0.15 12.25
CA ALA A 572 -33.10 -0.80 13.18
C ALA A 572 -33.20 -0.19 14.59
N ALA A 573 -34.22 -0.58 15.35
CA ALA A 573 -34.38 -0.19 16.75
C ALA A 573 -33.29 -0.82 17.64
N THR A 574 -32.85 -2.04 17.31
CA THR A 574 -31.76 -2.71 18.00
C THR A 574 -31.05 -3.75 17.15
N GLY A 575 -29.89 -4.23 17.62
CA GLY A 575 -29.13 -5.31 17.03
C GLY A 575 -28.24 -5.98 18.07
N LEU A 576 -27.94 -7.27 17.89
CA LEU A 576 -27.08 -8.02 18.82
C LEU A 576 -25.61 -7.91 18.41
N GLY A 577 -24.74 -7.56 19.36
CA GLY A 577 -23.29 -7.59 19.15
C GLY A 577 -22.49 -7.24 20.40
N VAL A 578 -21.25 -6.81 20.22
CA VAL A 578 -20.30 -6.59 21.31
C VAL A 578 -20.43 -5.18 21.90
N GLN A 579 -20.26 -5.06 23.22
CA GLN A 579 -20.35 -3.78 23.93
C GLN A 579 -19.40 -2.71 23.37
N ALA A 580 -18.19 -3.09 22.99
CA ALA A 580 -17.22 -2.16 22.41
C ALA A 580 -17.72 -1.46 21.13
N ALA A 581 -18.53 -2.14 20.32
CA ALA A 581 -19.09 -1.54 19.11
C ALA A 581 -20.18 -0.50 19.46
N ALA A 582 -20.98 -0.77 20.50
CA ALA A 582 -21.95 0.18 21.02
C ALA A 582 -21.25 1.43 21.58
N SER A 583 -20.25 1.22 22.45
CA SER A 583 -19.48 2.30 23.07
C SER A 583 -18.74 3.16 22.04
N ALA A 584 -18.17 2.55 20.99
CA ALA A 584 -17.48 3.28 19.92
C ALA A 584 -18.39 4.26 19.16
N LEU A 585 -19.70 4.00 19.11
CA LEU A 585 -20.69 4.85 18.44
C LEU A 585 -21.60 5.60 19.44
N GLY A 586 -21.27 5.59 20.73
CA GLY A 586 -22.05 6.26 21.76
C GLY A 586 -23.46 5.69 21.97
N LEU A 587 -23.68 4.43 21.63
CA LEU A 587 -24.95 3.73 21.86
C LEU A 587 -25.02 3.18 23.29
N GLU A 588 -26.25 3.04 23.79
CA GLU A 588 -26.51 2.30 25.03
C GLU A 588 -26.49 0.79 24.75
N PHE A 589 -26.26 0.01 25.81
CA PHE A 589 -25.99 -1.42 25.69
C PHE A 589 -26.64 -2.23 26.80
N ILE A 590 -27.36 -3.28 26.41
CA ILE A 590 -28.09 -4.18 27.32
C ILE A 590 -27.39 -5.56 27.28
N PRO A 591 -26.64 -5.93 28.32
CA PRO A 591 -25.90 -7.19 28.35
C PRO A 591 -26.82 -8.43 28.30
N VAL A 592 -26.42 -9.42 27.51
CA VAL A 592 -27.12 -10.71 27.33
C VAL A 592 -26.26 -11.90 27.76
N GLY A 593 -24.94 -11.75 27.71
CA GLY A 593 -24.00 -12.78 28.17
C GLY A 593 -22.55 -12.44 27.88
N VAL A 594 -21.65 -13.26 28.40
CA VAL A 594 -20.22 -13.22 28.07
C VAL A 594 -19.93 -14.34 27.09
N GLU A 595 -19.21 -14.02 26.03
CA GLU A 595 -18.80 -14.93 24.99
C GLU A 595 -17.29 -15.09 24.98
N GLU A 596 -16.82 -16.32 24.82
CA GLU A 596 -15.40 -16.64 24.73
C GLU A 596 -14.97 -16.64 23.26
N TYR A 597 -13.95 -15.85 22.93
CA TYR A 597 -13.39 -15.77 21.58
C TYR A 597 -11.95 -16.32 21.58
N ASP A 598 -11.75 -17.38 20.82
CA ASP A 598 -10.50 -18.13 20.79
C ASP A 598 -9.86 -18.09 19.39
N LEU A 599 -8.53 -18.18 19.38
CA LEU A 599 -7.73 -18.47 18.19
C LEU A 599 -7.49 -19.97 18.11
N ILE A 600 -7.96 -20.59 17.02
CA ILE A 600 -7.68 -21.99 16.70
C ILE A 600 -6.50 -22.03 15.73
N ILE A 601 -5.41 -22.67 16.16
CA ILE A 601 -4.13 -22.69 15.44
C ILE A 601 -3.73 -24.16 15.17
N PRO A 602 -3.57 -24.59 13.91
CA PRO A 602 -3.04 -25.90 13.58
C PRO A 602 -1.64 -26.12 14.16
N GLY A 603 -1.38 -27.31 14.73
CA GLY A 603 -0.10 -27.65 15.35
C GLY A 603 1.09 -27.49 14.41
N ARG A 604 0.92 -27.71 13.10
CA ARG A 604 1.97 -27.49 12.09
C ARG A 604 2.46 -26.04 11.97
N TYR A 605 1.69 -25.06 12.44
CA TYR A 605 2.06 -23.65 12.45
C TYR A 605 2.44 -23.14 13.84
N TRP A 606 2.39 -23.99 14.87
CA TRP A 606 2.67 -23.58 16.25
C TRP A 606 4.07 -23.00 16.44
N ASP A 607 5.04 -23.56 15.69
CA ASP A 607 6.44 -23.11 15.70
C ASP A 607 6.78 -22.09 14.61
N ASP A 608 5.81 -21.66 13.80
CA ASP A 608 6.01 -20.60 12.81
C ASP A 608 6.40 -19.29 13.51
N ALA A 609 7.48 -18.65 13.06
CA ALA A 609 7.99 -17.42 13.66
C ALA A 609 6.93 -16.31 13.73
N ARG A 610 6.05 -16.25 12.72
CA ARG A 610 4.96 -15.28 12.66
C ARG A 610 3.90 -15.57 13.74
N ILE A 611 3.54 -16.85 13.93
CA ILE A 611 2.60 -17.26 14.99
C ILE A 611 3.19 -17.03 16.38
N ARG A 612 4.48 -17.30 16.59
CA ARG A 612 5.15 -16.99 17.86
C ARG A 612 5.09 -15.50 18.18
N ALA A 613 5.43 -14.64 17.22
CA ALA A 613 5.31 -13.19 17.37
C ALA A 613 3.86 -12.75 17.67
N LEU A 614 2.87 -13.33 16.98
CA LEU A 614 1.45 -13.08 17.28
C LEU A 614 1.12 -13.43 18.74
N LEU A 615 1.55 -14.60 19.22
CA LEU A 615 1.28 -15.05 20.59
C LEU A 615 2.02 -14.22 21.64
N ASP A 616 3.22 -13.73 21.33
CA ASP A 616 3.97 -12.80 22.17
C ASP A 616 3.19 -11.49 22.35
N VAL A 617 2.65 -10.96 21.26
CA VAL A 617 1.77 -9.77 21.30
C VAL A 617 0.49 -10.05 22.09
N VAL A 618 -0.20 -11.16 21.84
CA VAL A 618 -1.42 -11.52 22.59
C VAL A 618 -1.14 -11.57 24.10
N ARG A 619 0.02 -12.08 24.52
CA ARG A 619 0.40 -12.18 25.93
C ARG A 619 0.90 -10.86 26.51
N SER A 620 1.22 -9.87 25.69
CA SER A 620 1.82 -8.61 26.12
C SER A 620 0.87 -7.77 26.97
N ALA A 621 1.44 -7.03 27.92
CA ALA A 621 0.69 -6.08 28.73
C ALA A 621 0.08 -4.96 27.87
N ALA A 622 0.78 -4.55 26.80
CA ALA A 622 0.31 -3.52 25.89
C ALA A 622 -0.97 -3.94 25.16
N PHE A 623 -1.04 -5.17 24.66
CA PHE A 623 -2.25 -5.69 24.03
C PHE A 623 -3.40 -5.81 25.02
N LYS A 624 -3.17 -6.41 26.19
CA LYS A 624 -4.20 -6.56 27.24
C LYS A 624 -4.77 -5.21 27.69
N GLN A 625 -3.93 -4.20 27.85
CA GLN A 625 -4.37 -2.85 28.20
C GLN A 625 -5.17 -2.20 27.06
N ALA A 626 -4.70 -2.32 25.81
CA ALA A 626 -5.40 -1.77 24.65
C ALA A 626 -6.80 -2.38 24.49
N VAL A 627 -6.93 -3.70 24.69
CA VAL A 627 -8.22 -4.41 24.68
C VAL A 627 -9.11 -3.95 25.83
N ALA A 628 -8.58 -3.85 27.06
CA ALA A 628 -9.36 -3.39 28.21
C ALA A 628 -9.94 -1.97 28.00
N ASN A 629 -9.18 -1.09 27.34
CA ASN A 629 -9.60 0.27 27.01
C ASN A 629 -10.75 0.34 25.99
N LEU A 630 -11.01 -0.71 25.21
CA LEU A 630 -12.18 -0.77 24.32
C LEU A 630 -13.51 -0.86 25.10
N GLY A 631 -13.47 -1.33 26.34
CA GLY A 631 -14.66 -1.59 27.16
C GLY A 631 -15.40 -2.88 26.77
N GLY A 632 -15.96 -3.58 27.76
CA GLY A 632 -16.75 -4.80 27.53
C GLY A 632 -15.94 -6.03 27.11
N TYR A 633 -14.63 -6.03 27.34
CA TYR A 633 -13.74 -7.17 27.13
C TYR A 633 -13.09 -7.64 28.44
N GLY A 634 -12.94 -8.96 28.59
CA GLY A 634 -12.18 -9.62 29.64
C GLY A 634 -10.85 -10.15 29.11
N VAL A 635 -9.76 -9.88 29.84
CA VAL A 635 -8.39 -10.23 29.41
C VAL A 635 -7.64 -11.16 30.38
N ALA A 636 -8.32 -11.67 31.40
CA ALA A 636 -7.69 -12.46 32.47
C ALA A 636 -6.99 -13.73 31.93
N ARG A 637 -7.61 -14.36 30.92
CA ARG A 637 -7.14 -15.59 30.29
C ARG A 637 -6.50 -15.36 28.92
N THR A 638 -6.35 -14.10 28.49
CA THR A 638 -5.78 -13.76 27.18
C THR A 638 -4.37 -14.33 27.03
N GLY A 639 -4.17 -15.15 26.00
CA GLY A 639 -2.93 -15.85 25.66
C GLY A 639 -2.76 -17.23 26.30
N GLU A 640 -3.72 -17.68 27.11
CA GLU A 640 -3.76 -19.03 27.70
C GLU A 640 -4.07 -20.08 26.62
N VAL A 641 -3.30 -21.17 26.60
CA VAL A 641 -3.62 -22.35 25.79
C VAL A 641 -4.64 -23.18 26.55
N LEU A 642 -5.88 -23.17 26.07
CA LEU A 642 -7.01 -23.82 26.73
C LEU A 642 -6.93 -25.34 26.66
N TRP A 643 -6.55 -25.84 25.48
CA TRP A 643 -6.39 -27.27 25.20
C TRP A 643 -5.66 -27.47 23.87
N THR A 644 -5.08 -28.66 23.72
CA THR A 644 -4.44 -29.14 22.50
C THR A 644 -5.07 -30.46 22.10
N THR A 645 -5.51 -30.59 20.85
CA THR A 645 -5.95 -31.87 20.31
C THR A 645 -4.74 -32.66 19.80
N GLY A 646 -4.67 -33.95 20.12
CA GLY A 646 -3.64 -34.84 19.55
C GLY A 646 -2.38 -35.06 20.39
N GLU A 647 -2.34 -34.71 21.69
CA GLU A 647 -1.34 -35.29 22.59
C GLU A 647 -1.75 -36.72 23.02
N CYS A 648 -1.43 -37.67 22.13
CA CYS A 648 -1.20 -39.10 22.35
C CYS A 648 -0.36 -39.55 21.14
N ALA A 649 0.92 -39.96 21.20
CA ALA A 649 1.83 -40.34 22.26
C ALA A 649 3.27 -39.94 21.85
N ARG A 650 4.14 -39.64 22.83
CA ARG A 650 5.60 -39.81 22.65
C ARG A 650 5.95 -41.27 22.89
#